data_AF-A0A1I5I7Z5-F1
#
_entry.id   AF-A0A1I5I7Z5-F1
#
_cell.length_a   1.000
_cell.length_b   1.000
_cell.length_c   1.000
_cell.angle_alpha   90.00
_cell.angle_beta   90.00
_cell.angle_gamma   90.00
#
_symmetry.space_group_name_H-M   'P 1'
#
loop_
_entity.id
_entity.type
_entity.pdbx_description
1 polymer ?
#
loop_
_entity_poly.entity_id
_entity_poly.type
_entity_poly.pdbx_seq_one_letter_code
_entity_poly.pdbx_strand_id
1 'polypeptide(L)'
;MKQFYLSGLIGLICLLVFPLTTFGQTRGSTSSVQQNLRFQEEFNNVSLDPNPNVGGGTRVNFSHKFSNNSGSSLGASIAKDILAQNGINIPGWLTELADLGGSGFFCSSISPTFSANASVDAGGYYQVHSVGSSNINLDYPVEVFIEYPEANTFACGETVRINTSYQIQDPGNGNKLRVSPPFINQEIGPLIDDLSLSASIGIDAEVGFGVTIYYPCLSGICSEEICSDKLYFDQSKEFKLSQSLPSLPALINICDKAFGPNATQADILACRWSGLSPLFNLGQSALDAYNRQQGTSYSLATFPNQNTVLIAPPDLPPNGPTIPEFEASFRNTASTELNSFSLNGGTKLKVSGNKNSVTQMNYDLVSLLDYAGLTTSFSLGNNLGSIDAGDVAPTLTMDQEMDFEYDPKVNLTISLGREMNYTVFNNDGSFSHSGFGSTVSLFAGQYIEAQFPQELSSPVSINGQSFINGDFKSLSKQEIFESTKITFGELKIGNAVDITLINEETTRERIGTNTIIDHTFNLQGTQILDLPGFLLDPENPVIEVKDVITKDILNIGGGKRQVVYEITLSNEGDVLLSEVQSTFDLSESFQDASNFFVNCISSNGLIVNSEFDGEIDKNLLANGNQIGVGDSFTIEVLVIVTPEIASISESGCFETVEYDVFAKATGVSPIGTFVENNFNQCTQEITGPDIINTVDLGAEVIDELSDFSIYGFEQVYFSKNFTESQGSVGSAGDMIFENVSMQGGVPVTIVGDIYVANELILRGESRVVFDYMQLGKEVDSQKKSALLPLGAISRESDCVVSFDQPIFEVPDNNSKEKIQLKKGNSLDLAPGTYRSIDMLEGTILNLESGVYNFDSWKISGKNATINFNVSNGPILIQVRKWLPHADQQYLAGSDGAQSMVSIHYSGNEPVRFKNTFFQGNILAPFASVDFAENSLLEGTLYANKVQFTDGSTFIGPKYLAPLNASPECQPLDEAARKLEEEVQEVATELDRKDEQIRMYPNPTSNILTIDGIHPEILPAQVYIYDSNFRLVKSLIATSTDVQFAMQDLANGLYFIRVGNLGTLHRIIKN
;
A
#
# COMPACT_ATOMS: atom_id res chain seq x y z
N MET A 1 -48.35 -0.25 -0.95
CA MET A 1 -48.37 0.12 -2.38
C MET A 1 -48.24 1.63 -2.44
N LYS A 2 -47.13 2.13 -3.01
CA LYS A 2 -47.00 3.44 -3.68
C LYS A 2 -47.19 4.71 -2.84
N GLN A 3 -46.46 5.81 -3.00
CA GLN A 3 -45.29 6.20 -3.79
C GLN A 3 -45.14 7.71 -3.44
N PHE A 4 -43.95 8.13 -2.97
CA PHE A 4 -43.26 9.37 -3.38
C PHE A 4 -43.93 10.73 -3.04
N TYR A 5 -43.27 11.78 -2.51
CA TYR A 5 -41.84 12.09 -2.43
C TYR A 5 -41.62 13.41 -1.63
N LEU A 6 -40.44 13.51 -0.99
CA LEU A 6 -39.48 14.65 -1.04
C LEU A 6 -39.98 16.04 -0.59
N SER A 7 -39.41 16.70 0.42
CA SER A 7 -38.00 17.12 0.47
C SER A 7 -37.76 17.93 1.75
N GLY A 8 -36.58 17.77 2.39
CA GLY A 8 -36.10 18.73 3.39
C GLY A 8 -35.57 18.16 4.70
N LEU A 9 -34.63 17.21 4.65
CA LEU A 9 -33.66 17.03 5.75
C LEU A 9 -32.42 16.27 5.26
N ILE A 10 -31.53 16.96 4.55
CA ILE A 10 -30.14 16.51 4.35
C ILE A 10 -29.25 17.70 4.68
N GLY A 11 -28.63 17.63 5.85
CA GLY A 11 -27.67 18.60 6.34
C GLY A 11 -27.12 18.11 7.67
N LEU A 12 -25.88 17.62 7.64
CA LEU A 12 -25.02 17.34 8.80
C LEU A 12 -25.03 15.92 9.41
N ILE A 13 -24.92 14.85 8.60
CA ILE A 13 -24.23 13.60 8.99
C ILE A 13 -23.49 13.05 7.76
N CYS A 14 -22.26 13.49 7.56
CA CYS A 14 -21.27 12.82 6.71
C CYS A 14 -19.97 12.78 7.50
N LEU A 15 -19.96 11.88 8.47
CA LEU A 15 -18.78 11.44 9.20
C LEU A 15 -18.84 9.91 9.14
N LEU A 16 -17.95 9.36 8.33
CA LEU A 16 -17.44 7.98 8.36
C LEU A 16 -18.49 6.88 8.58
N VAL A 17 -19.11 6.44 7.49
CA VAL A 17 -19.55 5.04 7.36
C VAL A 17 -18.77 4.46 6.20
N PHE A 18 -17.60 3.89 6.51
CA PHE A 18 -16.98 2.91 5.61
C PHE A 18 -17.95 1.73 5.52
N PRO A 19 -18.35 1.28 4.32
CA PRO A 19 -18.89 -0.05 4.20
C PRO A 19 -17.74 -1.01 4.52
N LEU A 20 -17.82 -1.70 5.65
CA LEU A 20 -17.08 -2.95 5.90
C LEU A 20 -17.63 -4.00 4.93
N THR A 21 -17.36 -3.84 3.64
CA THR A 21 -17.28 -4.96 2.72
C THR A 21 -15.92 -5.56 2.97
N THR A 22 -15.86 -6.58 3.83
CA THR A 22 -14.71 -7.49 3.91
C THR A 22 -14.64 -8.25 2.59
N PHE A 23 -14.16 -7.60 1.52
CA PHE A 23 -13.61 -8.34 0.40
C PHE A 23 -12.40 -9.08 0.98
N GLY A 24 -12.50 -10.41 1.07
CA GLY A 24 -11.39 -11.23 1.51
C GLY A 24 -10.18 -10.89 0.65
N GLN A 25 -9.10 -10.44 1.29
CA GLN A 25 -7.83 -10.21 0.61
C GLN A 25 -7.45 -11.49 -0.12
N THR A 26 -7.25 -11.38 -1.43
CA THR A 26 -6.93 -12.53 -2.29
C THR A 26 -5.47 -12.43 -2.68
N ARG A 27 -4.75 -13.55 -2.56
CA ARG A 27 -3.34 -13.62 -2.90
C ARG A 27 -3.10 -13.13 -4.34
N GLY A 28 -2.17 -12.19 -4.51
CA GLY A 28 -1.79 -11.64 -5.80
C GLY A 28 -2.76 -10.63 -6.41
N SER A 29 -3.76 -10.13 -5.66
CA SER A 29 -4.53 -8.96 -6.12
C SER A 29 -3.62 -7.75 -6.33
N THR A 30 -3.97 -6.90 -7.30
CA THR A 30 -3.13 -5.77 -7.73
C THR A 30 -3.86 -4.42 -7.60
N SER A 31 -3.08 -3.39 -7.29
CA SER A 31 -3.46 -1.98 -7.28
C SER A 31 -2.66 -1.24 -8.35
N SER A 32 -3.11 -0.06 -8.74
CA SER A 32 -2.41 0.73 -9.77
C SER A 32 -2.35 2.22 -9.45
N VAL A 33 -1.26 2.83 -9.88
CA VAL A 33 -1.06 4.28 -9.90
C VAL A 33 -0.77 4.74 -11.31
N GLN A 34 -1.21 5.95 -11.63
CA GLN A 34 -1.00 6.57 -12.94
C GLN A 34 -0.46 7.98 -12.79
N GLN A 35 0.39 8.41 -13.73
CA GLN A 35 0.98 9.74 -13.74
C GLN A 35 1.17 10.24 -15.16
N ASN A 36 0.79 11.50 -15.38
CA ASN A 36 1.08 12.20 -16.61
C ASN A 36 2.50 12.77 -16.56
N LEU A 37 3.33 12.35 -17.51
CA LEU A 37 4.71 12.79 -17.71
C LEU A 37 4.78 13.54 -19.04
N ARG A 38 5.37 14.74 -19.04
CA ARG A 38 5.55 15.53 -20.25
C ARG A 38 7.02 15.86 -20.43
N PHE A 39 7.67 15.14 -21.33
CA PHE A 39 9.08 15.36 -21.67
C PHE A 39 9.22 16.55 -22.59
N GLN A 40 9.74 17.66 -22.07
CA GLN A 40 9.97 18.90 -22.79
C GLN A 40 11.48 19.16 -22.87
N GLU A 41 12.09 18.80 -24.00
CA GLU A 41 13.54 18.91 -24.21
C GLU A 41 13.87 19.91 -25.30
N GLU A 42 14.91 20.71 -25.07
CA GLU A 42 15.49 21.62 -26.06
C GLU A 42 16.97 21.30 -26.23
N PHE A 43 17.31 20.68 -27.37
CA PHE A 43 18.68 20.36 -27.74
C PHE A 43 19.22 21.45 -28.65
N ASN A 44 20.15 22.25 -28.14
CA ASN A 44 20.74 23.37 -28.86
C ASN A 44 22.11 23.00 -29.46
N ASN A 45 22.40 23.50 -30.65
CA ASN A 45 23.70 23.31 -31.34
C ASN A 45 24.08 21.85 -31.59
N VAL A 46 23.11 21.00 -31.95
CA VAL A 46 23.31 19.58 -32.24
C VAL A 46 24.04 19.42 -33.59
N SER A 47 25.11 18.63 -33.60
CA SER A 47 25.74 18.15 -34.84
C SER A 47 24.95 16.95 -35.35
N LEU A 48 24.19 17.14 -36.44
CA LEU A 48 23.34 16.07 -36.97
C LEU A 48 24.13 14.89 -37.55
N ASP A 49 25.33 15.16 -38.08
CA ASP A 49 26.27 14.15 -38.56
C ASP A 49 27.68 14.57 -38.13
N PRO A 50 28.43 13.73 -37.39
CA PRO A 50 29.81 14.04 -37.01
C PRO A 50 30.79 13.93 -38.18
N ASN A 51 30.43 13.24 -39.28
CA ASN A 51 31.24 13.09 -40.47
C ASN A 51 30.41 13.40 -41.73
N PRO A 52 29.87 14.63 -41.87
CA PRO A 52 29.05 14.97 -43.00
C PRO A 52 29.88 14.90 -44.29
N ASN A 53 29.23 14.60 -45.41
CA ASN A 53 29.89 14.57 -46.71
C ASN A 53 30.17 16.02 -47.15
N VAL A 54 31.42 16.46 -47.01
CA VAL A 54 31.89 17.82 -47.28
C VAL A 54 33.26 17.82 -47.96
N GLY A 55 33.70 18.98 -48.46
CA GLY A 55 35.00 19.16 -49.10
C GLY A 55 35.02 18.71 -50.56
N GLY A 56 36.21 18.41 -51.09
CA GLY A 56 36.42 18.18 -52.53
C GLY A 56 35.59 17.03 -53.13
N GLY A 57 35.18 16.05 -52.33
CA GLY A 57 34.32 14.95 -52.76
C GLY A 57 32.87 15.37 -53.07
N THR A 58 32.44 16.54 -52.62
CA THR A 58 31.12 17.12 -52.91
C THR A 58 31.12 18.06 -54.12
N ARG A 59 32.30 18.29 -54.72
CA ARG A 59 32.44 19.25 -55.81
C ARG A 59 31.74 18.73 -57.06
N VAL A 60 30.76 19.47 -57.53
CA VAL A 60 30.06 19.21 -58.79
C VAL A 60 30.45 20.29 -59.78
N ASN A 61 31.12 19.88 -60.85
CA ASN A 61 31.47 20.75 -61.97
C ASN A 61 30.48 20.49 -63.12
N PHE A 62 30.03 21.55 -63.78
CA PHE A 62 29.26 21.47 -65.01
C PHE A 62 29.83 22.45 -66.02
N SER A 63 29.86 22.04 -67.28
CA SER A 63 30.32 22.87 -68.39
C SER A 63 29.66 22.39 -69.68
N HIS A 64 29.23 23.33 -70.50
CA HIS A 64 28.68 23.10 -71.82
C HIS A 64 29.61 23.65 -72.88
N LYS A 65 29.85 22.85 -73.90
CA LYS A 65 30.64 23.25 -75.06
C LYS A 65 29.74 23.89 -76.10
N PHE A 66 30.00 25.17 -76.39
CA PHE A 66 29.33 25.90 -77.45
C PHE A 66 30.33 26.22 -78.55
N SER A 67 30.01 25.91 -79.80
CA SER A 67 30.86 26.25 -80.93
C SER A 67 30.07 26.45 -82.20
N ASN A 68 30.36 27.50 -82.97
CA ASN A 68 29.81 27.69 -84.30
C ASN A 68 30.81 28.37 -85.25
N ASN A 69 30.63 28.13 -86.55
CA ASN A 69 31.39 28.76 -87.62
C ASN A 69 30.45 29.36 -88.68
N SER A 70 30.75 30.56 -89.14
CA SER A 70 29.98 31.27 -90.16
C SER A 70 30.88 31.85 -91.25
N GLY A 71 30.41 31.84 -92.49
CA GLY A 71 31.01 32.53 -93.63
C GLY A 71 29.93 33.25 -94.43
N SER A 72 30.09 34.55 -94.64
CA SER A 72 29.15 35.39 -95.40
C SER A 72 29.90 36.17 -96.49
N SER A 73 29.20 36.69 -97.49
CA SER A 73 29.82 37.53 -98.53
C SER A 73 29.90 38.98 -98.03
N LEU A 74 31.10 39.48 -97.73
CA LEU A 74 31.34 40.90 -97.48
C LEU A 74 31.32 41.70 -98.79
N GLY A 75 30.99 42.99 -98.77
CA GLY A 75 31.20 43.86 -99.92
C GLY A 75 32.69 44.16 -100.10
N ALA A 76 33.18 44.14 -101.34
CA ALA A 76 34.58 44.42 -101.66
C ALA A 76 35.10 45.77 -101.12
N SER A 77 34.27 46.82 -101.16
CA SER A 77 34.61 48.15 -100.62
C SER A 77 34.85 48.12 -99.11
N ILE A 78 34.02 47.38 -98.37
CA ILE A 78 34.08 47.27 -96.91
C ILE A 78 35.31 46.46 -96.48
N ALA A 79 35.55 45.32 -97.13
CA ALA A 79 36.74 44.51 -96.85
C ALA A 79 38.03 45.30 -97.12
N LYS A 80 38.05 46.11 -98.19
CA LYS A 80 39.19 46.97 -98.56
C LYS A 80 39.48 48.00 -97.48
N ASP A 81 38.45 48.69 -97.00
CA ASP A 81 38.59 49.74 -95.97
C ASP A 81 39.13 49.16 -94.65
N ILE A 82 38.67 47.97 -94.26
CA ILE A 82 39.16 47.27 -93.07
C ILE A 82 40.63 46.87 -93.22
N LEU A 83 41.01 46.28 -94.37
CA LEU A 83 42.40 45.89 -94.64
C LEU A 83 43.33 47.13 -94.63
N ALA A 84 42.90 48.24 -95.25
CA ALA A 84 43.64 49.51 -95.28
C ALA A 84 43.89 50.07 -93.88
N GLN A 85 42.85 50.15 -93.04
CA GLN A 85 42.96 50.66 -91.68
C GLN A 85 43.82 49.77 -90.78
N ASN A 86 43.95 48.49 -91.12
CA ASN A 86 44.80 47.53 -90.43
C ASN A 86 46.22 47.43 -91.02
N GLY A 87 46.65 48.45 -91.78
CA GLY A 87 48.02 48.63 -92.24
C GLY A 87 48.39 47.84 -93.50
N ILE A 88 47.43 47.22 -94.18
CA ILE A 88 47.67 46.54 -95.47
C ILE A 88 47.61 47.59 -96.58
N ASN A 89 48.69 47.68 -97.37
CA ASN A 89 48.79 48.68 -98.43
C ASN A 89 47.85 48.34 -99.60
N ILE A 90 46.84 49.18 -99.81
CA ILE A 90 45.82 48.98 -100.86
C ILE A 90 46.27 49.68 -102.15
N PRO A 91 46.50 48.94 -103.25
CA PRO A 91 46.82 49.54 -104.54
C PRO A 91 45.65 50.38 -105.08
N GLY A 92 45.95 51.50 -105.76
CA GLY A 92 44.91 52.38 -106.31
C GLY A 92 43.93 51.70 -107.26
N TRP A 93 44.39 50.72 -108.04
CA TRP A 93 43.53 49.92 -108.94
C TRP A 93 42.48 49.09 -108.18
N LEU A 94 42.79 48.64 -106.96
CA LEU A 94 41.85 47.87 -106.14
C LEU A 94 40.73 48.76 -105.58
N THR A 95 41.03 50.03 -105.33
CA THR A 95 40.03 51.02 -104.90
C THR A 95 39.01 51.28 -106.01
N GLU A 96 39.46 51.45 -107.25
CA GLU A 96 38.57 51.63 -108.40
C GLU A 96 37.71 50.38 -108.67
N LEU A 97 38.27 49.18 -108.53
CA LEU A 97 37.54 47.92 -108.68
C LEU A 97 36.48 47.72 -107.60
N ALA A 98 36.84 47.97 -106.34
CA ALA A 98 35.96 47.76 -105.19
C ALA A 98 34.84 48.80 -105.08
N ASP A 99 35.04 50.05 -105.50
CA ASP A 99 34.08 51.15 -105.28
C ASP A 99 33.19 51.44 -106.50
N LEU A 100 33.64 51.15 -107.74
CA LEU A 100 32.94 51.48 -108.99
C LEU A 100 32.43 50.25 -109.77
N GLY A 101 32.49 49.06 -109.16
CA GLY A 101 31.98 47.81 -109.74
C GLY A 101 32.73 47.34 -110.99
N GLY A 102 33.99 47.77 -111.17
CA GLY A 102 34.84 47.31 -112.27
C GLY A 102 34.46 47.84 -113.66
N SER A 103 33.62 48.88 -113.77
CA SER A 103 33.11 49.41 -115.06
C SER A 103 34.16 49.94 -116.06
N GLY A 104 35.45 49.96 -115.69
CA GLY A 104 36.58 50.35 -116.54
C GLY A 104 37.64 49.26 -116.81
N PHE A 105 37.47 48.03 -116.29
CA PHE A 105 38.47 46.95 -116.40
C PHE A 105 37.97 45.77 -117.25
N PHE A 106 38.87 45.09 -117.96
CA PHE A 106 38.57 43.97 -118.86
C PHE A 106 39.03 42.65 -118.21
N CYS A 107 38.12 41.70 -117.98
CA CYS A 107 38.33 40.51 -117.14
C CYS A 107 38.94 40.80 -115.74
N SER A 108 38.09 41.31 -114.86
CA SER A 108 38.37 41.51 -113.44
C SER A 108 37.54 40.57 -112.57
N SER A 109 38.12 40.04 -111.51
CA SER A 109 37.37 39.40 -110.43
C SER A 109 37.77 40.01 -109.09
N ILE A 110 36.79 40.13 -108.20
CA ILE A 110 37.01 40.52 -106.82
C ILE A 110 36.12 39.66 -105.93
N SER A 111 36.77 38.88 -105.08
CA SER A 111 36.18 37.90 -104.19
C SER A 111 36.53 38.28 -102.75
N PRO A 112 35.70 39.10 -102.10
CA PRO A 112 35.83 39.35 -100.67
C PRO A 112 35.55 38.06 -99.90
N THR A 113 36.40 37.75 -98.92
CA THR A 113 36.26 36.58 -98.05
C THR A 113 35.98 37.01 -96.62
N PHE A 114 35.06 36.29 -95.97
CA PHE A 114 34.77 36.42 -94.54
C PHE A 114 34.58 35.04 -93.95
N SER A 115 35.25 34.80 -92.83
CA SER A 115 34.97 33.64 -91.98
C SER A 115 35.05 34.06 -90.53
N ALA A 116 34.18 33.53 -89.68
CA ALA A 116 34.24 33.75 -88.26
C ALA A 116 33.92 32.47 -87.49
N ASN A 117 34.66 32.23 -86.42
CA ASN A 117 34.54 31.06 -85.57
C ASN A 117 34.48 31.49 -84.12
N ALA A 118 33.56 30.89 -83.37
CA ALA A 118 33.39 31.08 -81.94
C ALA A 118 33.36 29.71 -81.26
N SER A 119 34.07 29.57 -80.14
CA SER A 119 34.04 28.42 -79.24
C SER A 119 34.18 28.92 -77.81
N VAL A 120 33.41 28.35 -76.90
CA VAL A 120 33.55 28.55 -75.45
C VAL A 120 32.96 27.35 -74.72
N ASP A 121 33.69 26.87 -73.71
CA ASP A 121 33.18 25.91 -72.73
C ASP A 121 32.78 26.71 -71.49
N ALA A 122 31.48 26.76 -71.19
CA ALA A 122 30.92 27.63 -70.17
C ALA A 122 30.09 26.85 -69.13
N GLY A 123 30.28 27.18 -67.86
CA GLY A 123 29.50 26.63 -66.77
C GLY A 123 30.02 27.08 -65.41
N GLY A 124 29.98 26.18 -64.44
CA GLY A 124 30.29 26.49 -63.06
C GLY A 124 30.60 25.28 -62.20
N TYR A 125 30.87 25.56 -60.93
CA TYR A 125 30.98 24.53 -59.92
C TYR A 125 30.32 24.94 -58.63
N TYR A 126 30.00 23.92 -57.87
CA TYR A 126 29.51 24.00 -56.52
C TYR A 126 30.31 23.07 -55.61
N GLN A 127 30.58 23.49 -54.38
CA GLN A 127 31.21 22.64 -53.36
C GLN A 127 30.66 22.93 -51.97
N VAL A 128 30.37 21.87 -51.21
CA VAL A 128 30.03 21.97 -49.78
C VAL A 128 31.31 22.03 -48.96
N HIS A 129 31.40 22.97 -48.03
CA HIS A 129 32.57 23.14 -47.15
C HIS A 129 32.32 22.62 -45.74
N SER A 130 31.17 22.92 -45.16
CA SER A 130 30.80 22.42 -43.83
C SER A 130 29.28 22.42 -43.65
N VAL A 131 28.80 21.81 -42.57
CA VAL A 131 27.39 21.82 -42.18
C VAL A 131 27.27 22.59 -40.86
N GLY A 132 26.28 23.49 -40.76
CA GLY A 132 25.97 24.20 -39.51
C GLY A 132 25.40 23.28 -38.44
N SER A 133 25.07 23.84 -37.28
CA SER A 133 24.39 23.12 -36.20
C SER A 133 22.87 23.18 -36.32
N SER A 134 22.18 22.25 -35.65
CA SER A 134 20.72 22.16 -35.58
C SER A 134 20.20 22.36 -34.16
N ASN A 135 18.97 22.86 -34.04
CA ASN A 135 18.23 22.85 -32.77
C ASN A 135 17.06 21.87 -32.89
N ILE A 136 16.92 20.98 -31.91
CA ILE A 136 15.86 19.95 -31.86
C ILE A 136 15.01 20.21 -30.62
N ASN A 137 13.71 20.38 -30.78
CA ASN A 137 12.77 20.55 -29.69
C ASN A 137 11.81 19.35 -29.64
N LEU A 138 11.65 18.77 -28.45
CA LEU A 138 10.78 17.64 -28.18
C LEU A 138 9.73 18.03 -27.13
N ASP A 139 8.46 17.75 -27.41
CA ASP A 139 7.35 17.85 -26.47
C ASP A 139 6.56 16.53 -26.53
N TYR A 140 6.89 15.59 -25.65
CA TYR A 140 6.40 14.22 -25.68
C TYR A 140 5.60 13.89 -24.42
N PRO A 141 4.28 14.15 -24.41
CA PRO A 141 3.40 13.80 -23.30
C PRO A 141 3.01 12.31 -23.33
N VAL A 142 3.17 11.63 -22.19
CA VAL A 142 2.77 10.24 -21.95
C VAL A 142 2.07 10.11 -20.60
N GLU A 143 1.16 9.16 -20.49
CA GLU A 143 0.58 8.70 -19.24
C GLU A 143 1.18 7.33 -18.90
N VAL A 144 1.85 7.22 -17.76
CA VAL A 144 2.48 5.97 -17.30
C VAL A 144 1.57 5.32 -16.26
N PHE A 145 1.36 4.02 -16.38
CA PHE A 145 0.62 3.18 -15.45
C PHE A 145 1.58 2.20 -14.79
N ILE A 146 1.52 2.10 -13.46
CA ILE A 146 2.28 1.13 -12.68
C ILE A 146 1.27 0.30 -11.88
N GLU A 147 1.27 -1.00 -12.12
CA GLU A 147 0.46 -1.97 -11.39
C GLU A 147 1.38 -2.78 -10.47
N TYR A 148 0.98 -2.94 -9.22
CA TYR A 148 1.76 -3.57 -8.14
C TYR A 148 0.83 -4.35 -7.21
N PRO A 149 1.34 -5.28 -6.37
CA PRO A 149 0.50 -6.02 -5.43
C PRO A 149 -0.21 -5.10 -4.44
N GLU A 150 -1.48 -5.37 -4.12
CA GLU A 150 -2.15 -4.63 -3.04
C GLU A 150 -1.57 -5.01 -1.68
N ALA A 151 -1.80 -4.16 -0.68
CA ALA A 151 -1.39 -4.47 0.69
C ALA A 151 -2.00 -5.80 1.18
N ASN A 152 -1.17 -6.60 1.84
CA ASN A 152 -1.52 -7.89 2.47
C ASN A 152 -1.97 -8.97 1.48
N THR A 153 -1.53 -8.87 0.23
CA THR A 153 -1.84 -9.86 -0.83
C THR A 153 -0.67 -10.76 -1.20
N PHE A 154 0.47 -10.59 -0.53
CA PHE A 154 1.67 -11.41 -0.67
C PHE A 154 2.35 -11.52 0.70
N ALA A 155 3.14 -12.58 0.89
CA ALA A 155 3.89 -12.79 2.13
C ALA A 155 5.35 -12.30 1.99
N CYS A 156 6.03 -12.14 3.12
CA CYS A 156 7.49 -12.01 3.15
C CYS A 156 8.17 -13.16 2.40
N GLY A 157 9.28 -12.87 1.71
CA GLY A 157 9.97 -13.85 0.87
C GLY A 157 9.32 -14.14 -0.50
N GLU A 158 8.06 -13.72 -0.71
CA GLU A 158 7.33 -13.97 -1.95
C GLU A 158 7.86 -13.10 -3.10
N THR A 159 7.74 -13.60 -4.33
CA THR A 159 8.09 -12.81 -5.52
C THR A 159 6.93 -11.89 -5.89
N VAL A 160 7.16 -10.59 -5.83
CA VAL A 160 6.21 -9.56 -6.22
C VAL A 160 6.42 -9.13 -7.66
N ARG A 161 5.32 -8.86 -8.38
CA ARG A 161 5.37 -8.37 -9.77
C ARG A 161 4.94 -6.92 -9.85
N ILE A 162 5.76 -6.07 -10.47
CA ILE A 162 5.46 -4.66 -10.75
C ILE A 162 5.38 -4.49 -12.28
N ASN A 163 4.18 -4.34 -12.82
CA ASN A 163 3.98 -4.12 -14.25
C ASN A 163 4.00 -2.64 -14.58
N THR A 164 4.70 -2.26 -15.65
CA THR A 164 4.64 -0.90 -16.18
C THR A 164 4.04 -0.89 -17.57
N SER A 165 3.23 0.11 -17.87
CA SER A 165 2.76 0.40 -19.23
C SER A 165 2.64 1.91 -19.43
N TYR A 166 2.48 2.35 -20.66
CA TYR A 166 2.28 3.76 -20.94
C TYR A 166 1.39 3.97 -22.16
N GLN A 167 0.75 5.13 -22.21
CA GLN A 167 0.00 5.62 -23.35
C GLN A 167 0.51 6.99 -23.76
N ILE A 168 0.68 7.19 -25.07
CA ILE A 168 1.12 8.46 -25.61
C ILE A 168 -0.10 9.38 -25.73
N GLN A 169 -0.05 10.56 -25.13
CA GLN A 169 -1.15 11.53 -25.25
C GLN A 169 -1.13 12.18 -26.64
N ASP A 170 -2.30 12.38 -27.24
CA ASP A 170 -2.45 12.87 -28.62
C ASP A 170 -1.54 12.14 -29.62
N PRO A 171 -1.67 10.80 -29.77
CA PRO A 171 -0.76 9.98 -30.56
C PRO A 171 -0.74 10.37 -32.06
N GLY A 172 -1.75 11.07 -32.56
CA GLY A 172 -1.79 11.60 -33.92
C GLY A 172 -1.11 12.97 -34.12
N ASN A 173 -0.73 13.68 -33.05
CA ASN A 173 -0.14 15.01 -33.16
C ASN A 173 1.35 14.92 -33.54
N GLY A 174 1.68 15.34 -34.76
CA GLY A 174 3.06 15.36 -35.28
C GLY A 174 3.94 16.48 -34.71
N ASN A 175 3.35 17.53 -34.12
CA ASN A 175 4.09 18.71 -33.63
C ASN A 175 4.90 18.47 -32.33
N LYS A 176 5.08 17.21 -31.94
CA LYS A 176 5.86 16.77 -30.78
C LYS A 176 7.36 16.84 -31.01
N LEU A 177 7.80 16.83 -32.27
CA LEU A 177 9.20 17.00 -32.65
C LEU A 177 9.30 18.19 -33.60
N ARG A 178 10.26 19.08 -33.35
CA ARG A 178 10.64 20.15 -34.28
C ARG A 178 12.14 20.13 -34.46
N VAL A 179 12.59 20.25 -35.70
CA VAL A 179 14.00 20.29 -36.05
C VAL A 179 14.25 21.56 -36.85
N SER A 180 15.24 22.35 -36.44
CA SER A 180 15.75 23.49 -37.20
C SER A 180 16.87 23.00 -38.10
N PRO A 181 16.66 22.91 -39.42
CA PRO A 181 17.67 22.36 -40.32
C PRO A 181 18.96 23.17 -40.26
N PRO A 182 20.13 22.50 -40.32
CA PRO A 182 21.38 23.22 -40.44
C PRO A 182 21.51 23.81 -41.85
N PHE A 183 22.10 25.00 -41.95
CA PHE A 183 22.51 25.54 -43.24
C PHE A 183 23.73 24.78 -43.78
N ILE A 184 23.77 24.53 -45.08
CA ILE A 184 24.88 23.85 -45.76
C ILE A 184 25.82 24.93 -46.29
N ASN A 185 26.98 25.07 -45.64
CA ASN A 185 27.97 26.09 -45.97
C ASN A 185 28.65 25.71 -47.29
N GLN A 186 28.63 26.63 -48.26
CA GLN A 186 28.91 26.27 -49.63
C GLN A 186 29.61 27.38 -50.44
N GLU A 187 30.41 26.94 -51.40
CA GLU A 187 31.17 27.77 -52.35
C GLU A 187 30.64 27.52 -53.77
N ILE A 188 30.43 28.60 -54.51
CA ILE A 188 30.01 28.56 -55.92
C ILE A 188 30.99 29.39 -56.74
N GLY A 189 31.44 28.85 -57.86
CA GLY A 189 32.37 29.52 -58.75
C GLY A 189 32.10 29.26 -60.23
N PRO A 190 32.69 30.08 -61.11
CA PRO A 190 32.53 29.93 -62.54
C PRO A 190 33.49 28.86 -63.07
N LEU A 191 33.13 28.23 -64.19
CA LEU A 191 34.03 27.43 -65.02
C LEU A 191 33.95 27.97 -66.45
N ILE A 192 35.08 28.39 -66.98
CA ILE A 192 35.20 28.81 -68.37
C ILE A 192 36.51 28.25 -68.93
N ASP A 193 36.42 27.61 -70.09
CA ASP A 193 37.56 27.06 -70.82
C ASP A 193 37.34 27.19 -72.33
N ASP A 194 38.36 26.88 -73.13
CA ASP A 194 38.27 26.83 -74.61
C ASP A 194 37.72 28.12 -75.27
N LEU A 195 37.85 29.29 -74.61
CA LEU A 195 37.39 30.58 -75.11
C LEU A 195 38.19 31.03 -76.34
N SER A 196 37.56 31.01 -77.51
CA SER A 196 38.15 31.45 -78.76
C SER A 196 37.10 32.11 -79.65
N LEU A 197 37.32 33.37 -80.00
CA LEU A 197 36.57 34.08 -81.04
C LEU A 197 37.55 34.57 -82.10
N SER A 198 37.30 34.25 -83.36
CA SER A 198 38.15 34.65 -84.48
C SER A 198 37.29 35.11 -85.65
N ALA A 199 37.73 36.15 -86.35
CA ALA A 199 37.15 36.57 -87.61
C ALA A 199 38.28 36.89 -88.60
N SER A 200 38.19 36.39 -89.82
CA SER A 200 39.15 36.67 -90.89
C SER A 200 38.44 37.34 -92.05
N ILE A 201 38.96 38.50 -92.45
CA ILE A 201 38.44 39.33 -93.55
C ILE A 201 39.53 39.42 -94.61
N GLY A 202 39.20 39.15 -95.86
CA GLY A 202 40.17 39.22 -96.96
C GLY A 202 39.57 39.69 -98.27
N ILE A 203 40.46 40.01 -99.20
CA ILE A 203 40.12 40.23 -100.60
C ILE A 203 41.10 39.42 -101.43
N ASP A 204 40.54 38.57 -102.29
CA ASP A 204 41.23 38.00 -103.44
C ASP A 204 40.71 38.70 -104.69
N ALA A 205 41.56 39.43 -105.40
CA ALA A 205 41.21 40.19 -106.59
C ALA A 205 42.28 40.07 -107.67
N GLU A 206 41.82 39.95 -108.92
CA GLU A 206 42.66 40.07 -110.10
C GLU A 206 42.06 41.05 -111.10
N VAL A 207 42.90 41.91 -111.68
CA VAL A 207 42.52 42.77 -112.81
C VAL A 207 43.50 42.58 -113.95
N GLY A 208 42.99 42.42 -115.16
CA GLY A 208 43.78 42.37 -116.38
C GLY A 208 43.34 43.44 -117.39
N PHE A 209 44.07 43.52 -118.49
CA PHE A 209 43.63 44.20 -119.69
C PHE A 209 43.56 43.18 -120.83
N GLY A 210 42.48 43.20 -121.59
CA GLY A 210 42.21 42.18 -122.60
C GLY A 210 41.41 42.70 -123.77
N VAL A 211 41.29 41.85 -124.79
CA VAL A 211 40.43 42.07 -125.96
C VAL A 211 39.53 40.85 -126.13
N THR A 212 38.24 41.08 -126.36
CA THR A 212 37.32 40.00 -126.74
C THR A 212 37.60 39.61 -128.18
N ILE A 213 38.10 38.40 -128.41
CA ILE A 213 38.35 37.91 -129.76
C ILE A 213 37.15 37.06 -130.18
N TYR A 214 36.44 37.53 -131.19
CA TYR A 214 35.29 36.83 -131.76
C TYR A 214 35.76 35.84 -132.82
N TYR A 215 35.40 34.57 -132.67
CA TYR A 215 35.69 33.52 -133.64
C TYR A 215 34.44 32.66 -133.93
N PRO A 216 34.28 32.17 -135.16
CA PRO A 216 33.13 31.37 -135.52
C PRO A 216 33.15 30.01 -134.81
N CYS A 217 32.03 29.64 -134.21
CA CYS A 217 31.81 28.35 -133.56
C CYS A 217 30.44 27.78 -133.96
N LEU A 218 30.17 26.53 -133.57
CA LEU A 218 28.97 25.79 -133.99
C LEU A 218 27.63 26.45 -133.59
N SER A 219 27.63 27.37 -132.61
CA SER A 219 26.46 28.13 -132.15
C SER A 219 26.39 29.57 -132.69
N GLY A 220 27.31 29.99 -133.57
CA GLY A 220 27.36 31.34 -134.14
C GLY A 220 28.71 32.01 -133.94
N ILE A 221 28.71 33.25 -133.47
CA ILE A 221 29.94 33.94 -133.05
C ILE A 221 30.21 33.55 -131.60
N CYS A 222 31.25 32.75 -131.35
CA CYS A 222 31.80 32.60 -130.01
C CYS A 222 32.81 33.71 -129.76
N SER A 223 32.96 34.08 -128.50
CA SER A 223 34.02 34.97 -128.05
C SER A 223 34.89 34.23 -127.04
N GLU A 224 36.21 34.38 -127.16
CA GLU A 224 37.18 34.01 -126.12
C GLU A 224 37.86 35.28 -125.64
N GLU A 225 37.87 35.47 -124.33
CA GLU A 225 38.51 36.61 -123.69
C GLU A 225 39.97 36.26 -123.42
N ILE A 226 40.89 36.95 -124.09
CA ILE A 226 42.32 36.82 -123.81
C ILE A 226 42.73 37.95 -122.86
N CYS A 227 43.10 37.58 -121.64
CA CYS A 227 43.54 38.50 -120.59
C CYS A 227 45.07 38.43 -120.44
N SER A 228 45.79 39.55 -120.59
CA SER A 228 47.24 39.64 -120.37
C SER A 228 47.58 40.71 -119.32
N ASP A 229 48.73 40.59 -118.67
CA ASP A 229 49.23 41.52 -117.64
C ASP A 229 48.31 41.66 -116.40
N LYS A 230 47.99 40.53 -115.76
CA LYS A 230 47.16 40.51 -114.54
C LYS A 230 47.92 41.06 -113.32
N LEU A 231 47.27 41.95 -112.57
CA LEU A 231 47.65 42.34 -111.22
C LEU A 231 46.82 41.53 -110.22
N TYR A 232 47.46 41.08 -109.14
CA TYR A 232 46.85 40.26 -108.10
C TYR A 232 46.91 40.98 -106.75
N PHE A 233 45.84 40.82 -105.98
CA PHE A 233 45.78 41.17 -104.58
C PHE A 233 45.08 40.06 -103.82
N ASP A 234 45.85 39.27 -103.07
CA ASP A 234 45.34 38.28 -102.14
C ASP A 234 45.93 38.62 -100.76
N GLN A 235 45.14 39.33 -99.96
CA GLN A 235 45.50 39.68 -98.60
C GLN A 235 44.29 39.49 -97.69
N SER A 236 44.55 39.01 -96.49
CA SER A 236 43.57 38.88 -95.42
C SER A 236 44.12 39.37 -94.09
N LYS A 237 43.20 39.73 -93.19
CA LYS A 237 43.47 40.11 -91.82
C LYS A 237 42.61 39.26 -90.90
N GLU A 238 43.28 38.51 -90.04
CA GLU A 238 42.63 37.80 -88.94
C GLU A 238 42.59 38.68 -87.68
N PHE A 239 41.44 38.69 -87.03
CA PHE A 239 41.16 39.25 -85.72
C PHE A 239 40.87 38.08 -84.79
N LYS A 240 41.68 37.93 -83.75
CA LYS A 240 41.57 36.80 -82.83
C LYS A 240 41.51 37.27 -81.39
N LEU A 241 40.43 36.89 -80.72
CA LEU A 241 40.27 36.89 -79.28
C LEU A 241 40.53 35.45 -78.79
N SER A 242 41.81 35.12 -78.57
CA SER A 242 42.22 33.90 -77.87
C SER A 242 43.26 34.26 -76.82
N GLN A 243 42.85 34.29 -75.56
CA GLN A 243 43.73 34.61 -74.43
C GLN A 243 43.87 33.39 -73.51
N SER A 244 45.00 33.26 -72.82
CA SER A 244 45.11 32.29 -71.72
C SER A 244 44.19 32.75 -70.59
N LEU A 245 43.16 31.97 -70.29
CA LEU A 245 42.21 32.29 -69.23
C LEU A 245 42.89 32.22 -67.85
N PRO A 246 42.74 33.24 -67.00
CA PRO A 246 43.17 33.15 -65.60
C PRO A 246 42.24 32.19 -64.84
N SER A 247 42.76 31.53 -63.81
CA SER A 247 41.89 30.82 -62.87
C SER A 247 41.06 31.85 -62.10
N LEU A 248 39.75 31.87 -62.32
CA LEU A 248 38.84 32.73 -61.58
C LEU A 248 38.67 32.20 -60.15
N PRO A 249 38.68 33.06 -59.12
CA PRO A 249 38.30 32.65 -57.77
C PRO A 249 36.80 32.32 -57.72
N ALA A 250 36.32 31.76 -56.60
CA ALA A 250 34.89 31.54 -56.40
C ALA A 250 34.09 32.85 -56.60
N LEU A 251 32.87 32.74 -57.11
CA LEU A 251 31.96 33.89 -57.19
C LEU A 251 31.61 34.33 -55.78
N ILE A 252 31.19 33.37 -54.95
CA ILE A 252 30.75 33.62 -53.59
C ILE A 252 30.89 32.39 -52.69
N ASN A 253 31.15 32.70 -51.42
CA ASN A 253 31.02 31.80 -50.30
C ASN A 253 29.83 32.22 -49.44
N ILE A 254 28.95 31.28 -49.09
CA ILE A 254 27.78 31.55 -48.24
C ILE A 254 27.72 30.54 -47.08
N CYS A 255 27.53 31.06 -45.87
CA CYS A 255 27.54 30.27 -44.65
C CYS A 255 26.39 30.64 -43.72
N ASP A 256 26.14 29.81 -42.71
CA ASP A 256 25.11 29.99 -41.69
C ASP A 256 25.06 31.38 -41.05
N LYS A 257 26.21 32.04 -40.87
CA LYS A 257 26.30 33.42 -40.34
C LYS A 257 25.60 34.47 -41.19
N ALA A 258 25.38 34.20 -42.48
CA ALA A 258 24.69 35.13 -43.38
C ALA A 258 23.18 35.27 -43.08
N PHE A 259 22.65 34.49 -42.13
CA PHE A 259 21.25 34.45 -41.76
C PHE A 259 21.05 34.87 -40.29
N GLY A 260 19.84 35.32 -39.97
CA GLY A 260 19.47 35.81 -38.64
C GLY A 260 18.88 37.23 -38.67
N PRO A 261 18.20 37.66 -37.59
CA PRO A 261 17.46 38.92 -37.55
C PRO A 261 18.36 40.18 -37.67
N ASN A 262 19.66 40.04 -37.43
CA ASN A 262 20.65 41.12 -37.50
C ASN A 262 21.76 40.83 -38.52
N ALA A 263 21.54 39.88 -39.44
CA ALA A 263 22.54 39.55 -40.45
C ALA A 263 22.78 40.76 -41.37
N THR A 264 24.05 40.99 -41.67
CA THR A 264 24.52 42.10 -42.48
C THR A 264 25.44 41.59 -43.58
N GLN A 265 25.80 42.47 -44.50
CA GLN A 265 26.75 42.13 -45.54
C GLN A 265 28.13 41.70 -45.00
N ALA A 266 28.53 42.21 -43.83
CA ALA A 266 29.78 41.80 -43.18
C ALA A 266 29.80 40.30 -42.87
N ASP A 267 28.65 39.70 -42.56
CA ASP A 267 28.54 38.28 -42.23
C ASP A 267 28.75 37.38 -43.45
N ILE A 268 28.23 37.79 -44.62
CA ILE A 268 28.51 37.12 -45.89
C ILE A 268 30.00 37.25 -46.24
N LEU A 269 30.58 38.45 -46.08
CA LEU A 269 31.99 38.69 -46.40
C LEU A 269 32.96 37.88 -45.50
N ALA A 270 32.49 37.47 -44.33
CA ALA A 270 33.22 36.64 -43.38
C ALA A 270 33.20 35.14 -43.74
N CYS A 271 32.32 34.69 -44.63
CA CYS A 271 32.31 33.32 -45.13
C CYS A 271 33.50 33.10 -46.07
N ARG A 272 34.59 32.48 -45.58
CA ARG A 272 35.82 32.24 -46.35
C ARG A 272 36.43 30.88 -46.02
N TRP A 273 36.76 30.10 -47.05
CA TRP A 273 37.40 28.78 -46.90
C TRP A 273 38.67 28.61 -47.75
N SER A 274 38.81 29.36 -48.83
CA SER A 274 40.03 29.40 -49.66
C SER A 274 40.91 30.61 -49.32
N GLY A 275 42.19 30.54 -49.72
CA GLY A 275 43.13 31.65 -49.54
C GLY A 275 42.91 32.83 -50.51
N LEU A 276 42.13 32.63 -51.57
CA LEU A 276 41.76 33.67 -52.54
C LEU A 276 40.40 34.26 -52.15
N SER A 277 40.27 35.58 -52.22
CA SER A 277 38.99 36.23 -51.92
C SER A 277 37.98 35.99 -53.05
N PRO A 278 36.74 35.57 -52.75
CA PRO A 278 35.69 35.46 -53.76
C PRO A 278 35.43 36.78 -54.49
N LEU A 279 34.93 36.70 -55.74
CA LEU A 279 34.64 37.89 -56.55
C LEU A 279 33.61 38.81 -55.87
N PHE A 280 32.64 38.26 -55.15
CA PHE A 280 31.73 39.03 -54.29
C PHE A 280 32.46 39.96 -53.33
N ASN A 281 33.49 39.45 -52.63
CA ASN A 281 34.24 40.22 -51.65
C ASN A 281 35.06 41.34 -52.31
N LEU A 282 35.62 41.08 -53.48
CA LEU A 282 36.39 42.06 -54.25
C LEU A 282 35.47 43.16 -54.80
N GLY A 283 34.33 42.77 -55.37
CA GLY A 283 33.29 43.68 -55.85
C GLY A 283 32.77 44.58 -54.72
N GLN A 284 32.45 44.00 -53.56
CA GLN A 284 31.98 44.80 -52.42
C GLN A 284 33.05 45.77 -51.92
N SER A 285 34.32 45.36 -51.91
CA SER A 285 35.42 46.24 -51.51
C SER A 285 35.57 47.45 -52.43
N ALA A 286 35.38 47.26 -53.75
CA ALA A 286 35.38 48.33 -54.74
C ALA A 286 34.16 49.26 -54.55
N LEU A 287 32.98 48.69 -54.31
CA LEU A 287 31.76 49.44 -54.04
C LEU A 287 31.84 50.26 -52.74
N ASP A 288 32.42 49.71 -51.67
CA ASP A 288 32.66 50.41 -50.40
C ASP A 288 33.65 51.56 -50.54
N ALA A 289 34.67 51.42 -51.39
CA ALA A 289 35.59 52.50 -51.71
C ALA A 289 34.86 53.63 -52.46
N TYR A 290 34.02 53.29 -53.43
CA TYR A 290 33.21 54.24 -54.18
C TYR A 290 32.19 54.96 -53.28
N ASN A 291 31.46 54.22 -52.45
CA ASN A 291 30.52 54.76 -51.46
C ASN A 291 31.17 55.78 -50.53
N ARG A 292 32.38 55.47 -50.02
CA ARG A 292 33.14 56.41 -49.18
C ARG A 292 33.58 57.66 -49.93
N GLN A 293 33.92 57.55 -51.21
CA GLN A 293 34.36 58.69 -52.02
C GLN A 293 33.18 59.59 -52.45
N GLN A 294 32.03 59.00 -52.77
CA GLN A 294 30.86 59.71 -53.32
C GLN A 294 29.77 60.00 -52.28
N GLY A 295 29.89 59.52 -51.04
CA GLY A 295 28.88 59.69 -50.00
C GLY A 295 27.59 58.90 -50.26
N THR A 296 27.68 57.77 -50.98
CA THR A 296 26.56 56.88 -51.31
C THR A 296 26.53 55.64 -50.40
N SER A 297 25.47 54.83 -50.50
CA SER A 297 25.29 53.63 -49.67
C SER A 297 24.79 52.42 -50.49
N TYR A 298 25.38 52.21 -51.68
CA TYR A 298 25.07 51.07 -52.53
C TYR A 298 25.53 49.76 -51.87
N SER A 299 24.81 48.67 -52.10
CA SER A 299 25.13 47.33 -51.56
C SER A 299 24.95 46.28 -52.66
N LEU A 300 25.80 45.25 -52.67
CA LEU A 300 25.62 44.07 -53.52
C LEU A 300 24.60 43.08 -52.95
N ALA A 301 24.27 43.15 -51.65
CA ALA A 301 23.38 42.21 -50.98
C ALA A 301 22.25 42.90 -50.21
N THR A 302 21.10 42.25 -50.17
CA THR A 302 19.93 42.63 -49.37
C THR A 302 19.43 41.43 -48.57
N PHE A 303 18.75 41.72 -47.45
CA PHE A 303 18.27 40.72 -46.50
C PHE A 303 16.76 40.89 -46.32
N PRO A 304 15.92 40.35 -47.23
CA PRO A 304 14.48 40.54 -47.17
C PRO A 304 13.85 40.04 -45.87
N ASN A 305 14.45 39.01 -45.27
CA ASN A 305 14.08 38.44 -43.97
C ASN A 305 15.28 37.68 -43.39
N GLN A 306 15.16 37.20 -42.15
CA GLN A 306 16.23 36.49 -41.43
C GLN A 306 16.70 35.16 -42.08
N ASN A 307 15.96 34.63 -43.07
CA ASN A 307 16.20 33.35 -43.71
C ASN A 307 16.57 33.48 -45.20
N THR A 308 16.69 34.70 -45.75
CA THR A 308 16.90 34.90 -47.18
C THR A 308 17.95 35.97 -47.42
N VAL A 309 18.91 35.66 -48.28
CA VAL A 309 19.93 36.59 -48.77
C VAL A 309 19.75 36.72 -50.26
N LEU A 310 19.58 37.95 -50.75
CA LEU A 310 19.55 38.26 -52.18
C LEU A 310 20.79 39.07 -52.54
N ILE A 311 21.40 38.72 -53.65
CA ILE A 311 22.57 39.38 -54.22
C ILE A 311 22.17 39.87 -55.60
N ALA A 312 22.30 41.18 -55.79
CA ALA A 312 21.99 41.86 -57.03
C ALA A 312 22.93 43.08 -57.12
N PRO A 313 23.81 43.14 -58.12
CA PRO A 313 24.65 44.30 -58.37
C PRO A 313 23.78 45.56 -58.55
N PRO A 314 24.10 46.69 -57.89
CA PRO A 314 23.34 47.91 -58.05
C PRO A 314 23.67 48.59 -59.38
N ASP A 315 22.69 49.25 -59.99
CA ASP A 315 22.92 50.11 -61.14
C ASP A 315 23.80 51.31 -60.74
N LEU A 316 25.02 51.36 -61.27
CA LEU A 316 25.97 52.43 -61.00
C LEU A 316 25.94 53.50 -62.10
N PRO A 317 26.16 54.79 -61.77
CA PRO A 317 26.31 55.83 -62.77
C PRO A 317 27.56 55.59 -63.64
N PRO A 318 27.68 56.23 -64.84
CA PRO A 318 28.74 55.95 -65.82
C PRO A 318 30.20 56.10 -65.35
N ASN A 319 30.42 56.72 -64.19
CA ASN A 319 31.74 56.89 -63.55
C ASN A 319 31.95 55.97 -62.33
N GLY A 320 31.06 55.00 -62.11
CA GLY A 320 31.18 53.98 -61.06
C GLY A 320 32.28 52.95 -61.36
N PRO A 321 32.72 52.20 -60.34
CA PRO A 321 33.63 51.08 -60.54
C PRO A 321 32.95 49.94 -61.32
N THR A 322 33.70 49.24 -62.15
CA THR A 322 33.27 47.94 -62.69
C THR A 322 33.13 46.94 -61.55
N ILE A 323 31.98 46.29 -61.46
CA ILE A 323 31.68 45.27 -60.44
C ILE A 323 31.31 43.95 -61.12
N PRO A 324 31.56 42.80 -60.48
CA PRO A 324 31.14 41.50 -61.02
C PRO A 324 29.62 41.43 -61.21
N GLU A 325 29.17 40.96 -62.38
CA GLU A 325 27.76 40.85 -62.71
C GLU A 325 27.24 39.43 -62.42
N PHE A 326 26.64 39.27 -61.25
CA PHE A 326 25.94 38.04 -60.90
C PHE A 326 24.81 38.30 -59.90
N GLU A 327 23.71 37.58 -60.07
CA GLU A 327 22.57 37.58 -59.17
C GLU A 327 22.48 36.24 -58.43
N ALA A 328 22.17 36.29 -57.14
CA ALA A 328 21.99 35.07 -56.36
C ALA A 328 20.89 35.22 -55.30
N SER A 329 20.24 34.11 -54.98
CA SER A 329 19.31 33.96 -53.87
C SER A 329 19.71 32.75 -53.05
N PHE A 330 19.92 32.95 -51.74
CA PHE A 330 20.21 31.89 -50.79
C PHE A 330 19.16 31.88 -49.70
N ARG A 331 18.68 30.70 -49.35
CA ARG A 331 17.64 30.52 -48.35
C ARG A 331 18.07 29.52 -47.28
N ASN A 332 17.96 29.95 -46.03
CA ASN A 332 18.04 29.05 -44.88
C ASN A 332 16.62 28.54 -44.54
N THR A 333 16.41 27.23 -44.58
CA THR A 333 15.07 26.66 -44.38
C THR A 333 14.66 26.79 -42.91
N ALA A 334 13.55 27.47 -42.63
CA ALA A 334 13.03 27.55 -41.27
C ALA A 334 12.32 26.26 -40.84
N SER A 335 12.37 25.93 -39.55
CA SER A 335 11.70 24.74 -38.98
C SER A 335 10.20 24.70 -39.24
N THR A 336 9.54 25.87 -39.26
CA THR A 336 8.10 26.00 -39.57
C THR A 336 7.73 25.62 -40.99
N GLU A 337 8.72 25.50 -41.88
CA GLU A 337 8.51 25.12 -43.26
C GLU A 337 8.58 23.61 -43.49
N LEU A 338 8.98 22.84 -42.47
CA LEU A 338 8.98 21.39 -42.51
C LEU A 338 7.69 20.83 -41.93
N ASN A 339 7.27 19.67 -42.46
CA ASN A 339 6.10 18.97 -41.98
C ASN A 339 6.50 18.01 -40.87
N SER A 340 5.75 18.03 -39.78
CA SER A 340 5.95 17.14 -38.64
C SER A 340 4.87 16.05 -38.63
N PHE A 341 5.29 14.81 -38.41
CA PHE A 341 4.46 13.61 -38.50
C PHE A 341 4.63 12.78 -37.24
N SER A 342 3.52 12.15 -36.83
CA SER A 342 3.48 11.13 -35.80
C SER A 342 3.20 9.79 -36.46
N LEU A 343 4.14 8.85 -36.38
CA LEU A 343 4.07 7.53 -36.99
C LEU A 343 3.84 6.47 -35.91
N ASN A 344 3.24 5.33 -36.28
CA ASN A 344 3.02 4.19 -35.37
C ASN A 344 2.36 4.58 -34.04
N GLY A 345 1.33 5.43 -34.08
CA GLY A 345 0.66 5.91 -32.88
C GLY A 345 1.52 6.82 -31.98
N GLY A 346 2.54 7.47 -32.54
CA GLY A 346 3.43 8.39 -31.82
C GLY A 346 4.66 7.75 -31.22
N THR A 347 4.85 6.44 -31.37
CA THR A 347 6.10 5.76 -30.99
C THR A 347 7.26 6.13 -31.89
N LYS A 348 7.00 6.73 -33.07
CA LYS A 348 8.03 7.30 -33.94
C LYS A 348 7.62 8.68 -34.43
N LEU A 349 8.51 9.65 -34.33
CA LEU A 349 8.28 11.02 -34.78
C LEU A 349 9.12 11.31 -36.02
N LYS A 350 8.59 12.11 -36.94
CA LYS A 350 9.28 12.46 -38.18
C LYS A 350 9.09 13.92 -38.53
N VAL A 351 10.15 14.59 -38.97
CA VAL A 351 10.10 15.94 -39.53
C VAL A 351 10.75 15.90 -40.91
N SER A 352 10.01 16.24 -41.97
CA SER A 352 10.55 16.20 -43.33
C SER A 352 9.99 17.29 -44.24
N GLY A 353 10.72 17.56 -45.33
CA GLY A 353 10.31 18.50 -46.35
C GLY A 353 11.28 18.59 -47.51
N ASN A 354 10.76 18.95 -48.68
CA ASN A 354 11.56 19.30 -49.85
C ASN A 354 11.40 20.80 -50.12
N LYS A 355 12.52 21.50 -50.31
CA LYS A 355 12.57 22.93 -50.56
C LYS A 355 13.28 23.19 -51.88
N ASN A 356 12.52 23.71 -52.83
CA ASN A 356 13.04 24.08 -54.14
C ASN A 356 13.78 25.41 -54.05
N SER A 357 14.84 25.54 -54.86
CA SER A 357 15.62 26.77 -55.01
C SER A 357 16.12 27.34 -53.69
N VAL A 358 16.62 26.49 -52.77
CA VAL A 358 17.33 26.96 -51.57
C VAL A 358 18.61 27.73 -51.93
N THR A 359 19.11 27.48 -53.14
CA THR A 359 20.13 28.29 -53.80
C THR A 359 19.73 28.48 -55.25
N GLN A 360 19.82 29.71 -55.73
CA GLN A 360 19.70 30.05 -57.14
C GLN A 360 20.74 31.10 -57.48
N MET A 361 21.45 30.94 -58.57
CA MET A 361 22.48 31.88 -59.00
C MET A 361 22.50 31.98 -60.52
N ASN A 362 22.61 33.19 -61.04
CA ASN A 362 22.83 33.49 -62.44
C ASN A 362 24.02 34.46 -62.53
N TYR A 363 24.95 34.26 -63.46
CA TYR A 363 26.13 35.12 -63.59
C TYR A 363 26.55 35.25 -65.03
N ASP A 364 27.05 36.43 -65.40
CA ASP A 364 27.59 36.66 -66.73
C ASP A 364 29.09 36.38 -66.77
N LEU A 365 29.48 35.26 -67.37
CA LEU A 365 30.87 34.87 -67.51
C LEU A 365 31.70 35.88 -68.32
N VAL A 366 31.12 36.56 -69.31
CA VAL A 366 31.87 37.51 -70.16
C VAL A 366 32.16 38.79 -69.38
N SER A 367 31.18 39.32 -68.67
CA SER A 367 31.38 40.47 -67.76
C SER A 367 32.41 40.17 -66.66
N LEU A 368 32.53 38.91 -66.21
CA LEU A 368 33.57 38.51 -65.26
C LEU A 368 34.99 38.52 -65.87
N LEU A 369 35.13 38.23 -67.17
CA LEU A 369 36.40 38.35 -67.88
C LEU A 369 36.81 39.81 -68.04
N ASP A 370 35.85 40.70 -68.32
CA ASP A 370 36.08 42.15 -68.34
C ASP A 370 36.51 42.68 -66.97
N TYR A 371 35.85 42.22 -65.90
CA TYR A 371 36.26 42.53 -64.53
C TYR A 371 37.68 42.03 -64.23
N ALA A 372 38.08 40.88 -64.79
CA ALA A 372 39.44 40.34 -64.69
C ALA A 372 40.46 41.09 -65.57
N GLY A 373 40.03 42.10 -66.33
CA GLY A 373 40.87 42.95 -67.17
C GLY A 373 41.19 42.35 -68.56
N LEU A 374 40.44 41.34 -68.99
CA LEU A 374 40.57 40.76 -70.33
C LEU A 374 39.64 41.51 -71.28
N THR A 375 40.17 41.94 -72.42
CA THR A 375 39.35 42.58 -73.47
C THR A 375 38.39 41.58 -74.10
N THR A 376 37.08 41.81 -73.99
CA THR A 376 36.01 40.98 -74.59
C THR A 376 35.48 41.53 -75.92
N SER A 377 35.79 42.78 -76.25
CA SER A 377 35.38 43.44 -77.51
C SER A 377 36.53 44.15 -78.23
N PHE A 378 36.51 44.12 -79.56
CA PHE A 378 37.46 44.80 -80.43
C PHE A 378 36.73 45.71 -81.42
N SER A 379 37.13 46.97 -81.47
CA SER A 379 36.70 47.87 -82.56
C SER A 379 37.55 47.64 -83.81
N LEU A 380 36.90 47.64 -84.97
CA LEU A 380 37.56 47.57 -86.28
C LEU A 380 38.05 48.93 -86.80
N GLY A 381 37.87 50.01 -86.02
CA GLY A 381 38.28 51.39 -86.34
C GLY A 381 37.19 52.22 -87.05
N ASN A 382 37.17 53.54 -86.81
CA ASN A 382 36.39 54.57 -87.53
C ASN A 382 34.97 54.17 -87.99
N ASN A 383 34.13 53.65 -87.09
CA ASN A 383 32.75 53.22 -87.37
C ASN A 383 32.61 52.07 -88.40
N LEU A 384 33.68 51.34 -88.72
CA LEU A 384 33.64 50.20 -89.63
C LEU A 384 33.00 48.95 -89.01
N GLY A 385 32.95 48.86 -87.67
CA GLY A 385 32.37 47.71 -86.99
C GLY A 385 33.02 47.36 -85.64
N SER A 386 32.53 46.29 -85.03
CA SER A 386 33.03 45.70 -83.80
C SER A 386 32.90 44.17 -83.81
N ILE A 387 33.80 43.53 -83.07
CA ILE A 387 33.73 42.12 -82.70
C ILE A 387 33.50 42.12 -81.18
N ASP A 388 32.43 41.48 -80.72
CA ASP A 388 32.06 41.39 -79.32
C ASP A 388 31.91 39.92 -78.90
N ALA A 389 32.39 39.60 -77.71
CA ALA A 389 32.20 38.29 -77.13
C ALA A 389 30.72 38.04 -76.79
N GLY A 390 29.92 39.07 -76.48
CA GLY A 390 28.51 38.95 -76.10
C GLY A 390 28.30 38.49 -74.66
N ASP A 391 27.16 37.84 -74.36
CA ASP A 391 26.77 37.46 -73.00
C ASP A 391 26.73 35.94 -72.82
N VAL A 392 27.29 35.43 -71.71
CA VAL A 392 27.23 34.00 -71.36
C VAL A 392 26.73 33.87 -69.93
N ALA A 393 25.48 33.44 -69.76
CA ALA A 393 24.78 33.45 -68.49
C ALA A 393 24.39 32.04 -68.00
N PRO A 394 25.28 31.31 -67.30
CA PRO A 394 24.92 30.09 -66.60
C PRO A 394 24.06 30.38 -65.37
N THR A 395 23.04 29.55 -65.18
CA THR A 395 22.16 29.51 -64.01
C THR A 395 22.33 28.20 -63.26
N LEU A 396 22.54 28.26 -61.96
CA LEU A 396 22.63 27.14 -61.04
C LEU A 396 21.49 27.21 -60.02
N THR A 397 20.74 26.11 -59.84
CA THR A 397 19.68 26.01 -58.84
C THR A 397 19.86 24.75 -58.00
N MET A 398 19.60 24.83 -56.69
CA MET A 398 19.65 23.69 -55.77
C MET A 398 18.35 23.54 -55.01
N ASP A 399 17.82 22.32 -55.05
CA ASP A 399 16.68 21.88 -54.26
C ASP A 399 17.21 21.04 -53.08
N GLN A 400 16.61 21.15 -51.89
CA GLN A 400 17.05 20.44 -50.69
C GLN A 400 15.95 19.56 -50.11
N GLU A 401 16.24 18.27 -50.00
CA GLU A 401 15.42 17.28 -49.30
C GLU A 401 15.96 17.10 -47.87
N MET A 402 15.06 17.09 -46.89
CA MET A 402 15.36 16.90 -45.47
C MET A 402 14.40 15.88 -44.86
N ASP A 403 14.95 14.93 -44.10
CA ASP A 403 14.20 13.89 -43.41
C ASP A 403 14.86 13.57 -42.07
N PHE A 404 14.15 13.83 -40.98
CA PHE A 404 14.59 13.60 -39.60
C PHE A 404 13.60 12.68 -38.91
N GLU A 405 14.07 11.60 -38.29
CA GLU A 405 13.22 10.64 -37.58
C GLU A 405 13.75 10.44 -36.15
N TYR A 406 12.86 10.39 -35.17
CA TYR A 406 13.19 10.09 -33.77
C TYR A 406 12.33 8.93 -33.27
N ASP A 407 12.96 7.98 -32.60
CA ASP A 407 12.33 6.82 -31.95
C ASP A 407 12.43 6.95 -30.41
N PRO A 408 11.51 7.69 -29.77
CA PRO A 408 11.55 7.92 -28.32
C PRO A 408 11.31 6.63 -27.52
N LYS A 409 12.19 6.41 -26.54
CA LYS A 409 12.17 5.36 -25.53
C LYS A 409 11.98 6.00 -24.16
N VAL A 410 10.87 5.67 -23.51
CA VAL A 410 10.56 6.11 -22.14
C VAL A 410 11.28 5.18 -21.17
N ASN A 411 12.31 5.69 -20.51
CA ASN A 411 13.10 4.96 -19.53
C ASN A 411 12.50 5.20 -18.14
N LEU A 412 12.46 4.16 -17.31
CA LEU A 412 12.02 4.19 -15.94
C LEU A 412 13.16 3.71 -15.05
N THR A 413 13.29 4.30 -13.88
CA THR A 413 14.16 3.86 -12.79
C THR A 413 13.30 3.73 -11.55
N ILE A 414 13.04 2.50 -11.10
CA ILE A 414 12.23 2.21 -9.91
C ILE A 414 13.17 1.90 -8.75
N SER A 415 13.02 2.66 -7.66
CA SER A 415 13.69 2.43 -6.39
C SER A 415 12.82 1.53 -5.51
N LEU A 416 13.25 0.28 -5.32
CA LEU A 416 12.56 -0.74 -4.52
C LEU A 416 12.59 -0.48 -3.01
N GLY A 417 13.28 0.56 -2.54
CA GLY A 417 13.38 0.96 -1.13
C GLY A 417 14.28 0.05 -0.26
N ARG A 418 14.41 -1.23 -0.64
CA ARG A 418 15.33 -2.23 -0.08
C ARG A 418 16.05 -2.97 -1.19
N GLU A 419 17.18 -3.59 -0.86
CA GLU A 419 17.88 -4.46 -1.80
C GLU A 419 17.07 -5.74 -2.01
N MET A 420 16.79 -6.09 -3.26
CA MET A 420 16.03 -7.28 -3.63
C MET A 420 16.70 -7.97 -4.82
N ASN A 421 16.57 -9.29 -4.91
CA ASN A 421 16.82 -9.99 -6.18
C ASN A 421 15.67 -9.64 -7.13
N TYR A 422 16.00 -9.18 -8.33
CA TYR A 422 14.98 -8.82 -9.32
C TYR A 422 15.31 -9.35 -10.71
N THR A 423 14.27 -9.57 -11.51
CA THR A 423 14.36 -9.84 -12.94
C THR A 423 13.41 -8.93 -13.68
N VAL A 424 13.89 -8.32 -14.77
CA VAL A 424 13.10 -7.48 -15.67
C VAL A 424 12.74 -8.30 -16.91
N PHE A 425 11.47 -8.25 -17.28
CA PHE A 425 10.91 -8.93 -18.44
C PHE A 425 10.26 -7.94 -19.40
N ASN A 426 10.29 -8.26 -20.69
CA ASN A 426 9.52 -7.55 -21.71
C ASN A 426 8.02 -7.89 -21.61
N ASN A 427 7.18 -7.08 -22.24
CA ASN A 427 5.71 -7.28 -22.23
C ASN A 427 5.27 -8.65 -22.79
N ASP A 428 6.09 -9.30 -23.62
CA ASP A 428 5.83 -10.64 -24.16
C ASP A 428 6.31 -11.78 -23.23
N GLY A 429 6.81 -11.44 -22.05
CA GLY A 429 7.37 -12.38 -21.06
C GLY A 429 8.82 -12.81 -21.35
N SER A 430 9.46 -12.27 -22.40
CA SER A 430 10.87 -12.58 -22.66
C SER A 430 11.79 -11.87 -21.66
N PHE A 431 12.86 -12.56 -21.28
CA PHE A 431 13.87 -12.03 -20.34
C PHE A 431 14.57 -10.77 -20.90
N SER A 432 14.73 -9.73 -20.08
CA SER A 432 15.54 -8.55 -20.40
C SER A 432 16.87 -8.57 -19.66
N HIS A 433 16.85 -8.47 -18.32
CA HIS A 433 18.03 -8.54 -17.46
C HIS A 433 17.64 -8.89 -16.02
N SER A 434 18.61 -9.22 -15.16
CA SER A 434 18.40 -9.46 -13.73
C SER A 434 19.53 -8.83 -12.91
N GLY A 435 19.29 -8.64 -11.61
CA GLY A 435 20.26 -8.06 -10.70
C GLY A 435 19.86 -8.20 -9.24
N PHE A 436 20.72 -7.67 -8.38
CA PHE A 436 20.49 -7.51 -6.94
C PHE A 436 20.76 -6.05 -6.58
N GLY A 437 19.81 -5.41 -5.91
CA GLY A 437 19.94 -4.03 -5.46
C GLY A 437 18.60 -3.36 -5.21
N SER A 438 18.62 -2.09 -4.84
CA SER A 438 17.43 -1.31 -4.52
C SER A 438 16.93 -0.43 -5.67
N THR A 439 17.56 -0.49 -6.84
CA THR A 439 17.23 0.35 -7.99
C THR A 439 17.22 -0.49 -9.25
N VAL A 440 16.13 -0.39 -10.01
CA VAL A 440 15.88 -1.19 -11.22
C VAL A 440 15.62 -0.24 -12.39
N SER A 441 16.44 -0.37 -13.45
CA SER A 441 16.22 0.35 -14.71
C SER A 441 15.46 -0.53 -15.70
N LEU A 442 14.44 0.04 -16.34
CA LEU A 442 13.57 -0.63 -17.31
C LEU A 442 12.99 0.38 -18.30
N PHE A 443 12.42 -0.10 -19.40
CA PHE A 443 11.60 0.70 -20.30
C PHE A 443 10.13 0.62 -19.90
N ALA A 444 9.37 1.69 -20.09
CA ALA A 444 7.92 1.65 -19.90
C ALA A 444 7.29 0.60 -20.83
N GLY A 445 6.52 -0.33 -20.26
CA GLY A 445 6.02 -1.52 -20.96
C GLY A 445 6.71 -2.82 -20.53
N GLN A 446 7.79 -2.76 -19.75
CA GLN A 446 8.41 -3.92 -19.11
C GLN A 446 7.81 -4.14 -17.70
N TYR A 447 8.04 -5.31 -17.12
CA TYR A 447 7.68 -5.60 -15.74
C TYR A 447 8.86 -6.16 -14.93
N ILE A 448 8.78 -5.97 -13.61
CA ILE A 448 9.77 -6.44 -12.64
C ILE A 448 9.16 -7.61 -11.88
N GLU A 449 9.89 -8.69 -11.71
CA GLU A 449 9.66 -9.67 -10.65
C GLU A 449 10.77 -9.53 -9.61
N ALA A 450 10.42 -9.12 -8.40
CA ALA A 450 11.36 -8.90 -7.31
C ALA A 450 11.03 -9.83 -6.14
N GLN A 451 12.04 -10.49 -5.58
CA GLN A 451 11.88 -11.30 -4.37
C GLN A 451 11.85 -10.37 -3.16
N PHE A 452 10.68 -10.26 -2.52
CA PHE A 452 10.54 -9.46 -1.31
C PHE A 452 11.40 -10.07 -0.18
N PRO A 453 12.09 -9.27 0.65
CA PRO A 453 12.95 -9.82 1.70
C PRO A 453 12.20 -10.74 2.67
N GLN A 454 12.83 -11.84 3.08
CA GLN A 454 12.21 -12.85 3.94
C GLN A 454 12.03 -12.33 5.37
N GLU A 455 12.95 -11.49 5.83
CA GLU A 455 13.04 -10.95 7.18
C GLU A 455 12.15 -9.73 7.42
N LEU A 456 11.44 -9.25 6.40
CA LEU A 456 10.71 -7.98 6.45
C LEU A 456 9.20 -8.22 6.35
N SER A 457 8.47 -7.83 7.39
CA SER A 457 6.99 -7.82 7.42
C SER A 457 6.39 -6.42 7.47
N SER A 458 7.22 -5.37 7.37
CA SER A 458 6.76 -3.98 7.38
C SER A 458 6.70 -3.38 5.97
N PRO A 459 5.77 -2.45 5.69
CA PRO A 459 5.64 -1.82 4.37
C PRO A 459 6.91 -1.10 3.89
N VAL A 460 7.19 -1.20 2.59
CA VAL A 460 8.33 -0.56 1.91
C VAL A 460 7.84 0.46 0.89
N SER A 461 8.35 1.69 0.97
CA SER A 461 8.06 2.74 -0.01
C SER A 461 8.87 2.57 -1.28
N ILE A 462 8.15 2.50 -2.39
CA ILE A 462 8.68 2.43 -3.74
C ILE A 462 8.49 3.79 -4.38
N ASN A 463 9.56 4.32 -4.97
CA ASN A 463 9.56 5.57 -5.72
C ASN A 463 10.24 5.33 -7.05
N GLY A 464 10.17 6.30 -7.96
CA GLY A 464 10.90 6.16 -9.21
C GLY A 464 11.01 7.45 -9.98
N GLN A 465 11.76 7.38 -11.06
CA GLN A 465 11.98 8.49 -11.97
C GLN A 465 11.92 8.01 -13.41
N SER A 466 11.68 8.93 -14.32
CA SER A 466 11.63 8.67 -15.74
C SER A 466 12.37 9.74 -16.52
N PHE A 467 13.02 9.31 -17.59
CA PHE A 467 13.69 10.17 -18.57
C PHE A 467 13.47 9.59 -19.97
N ILE A 468 13.71 10.40 -21.00
CA ILE A 468 13.52 9.99 -22.39
C ILE A 468 14.85 9.96 -23.13
N ASN A 469 15.04 8.96 -23.96
CA ASN A 469 16.12 8.94 -24.96
C ASN A 469 15.62 8.26 -26.23
N GLY A 470 16.41 8.19 -27.27
CA GLY A 470 15.95 7.54 -28.49
C GLY A 470 16.92 7.67 -29.64
N ASP A 471 16.73 6.83 -30.65
CA ASP A 471 17.56 6.90 -31.84
C ASP A 471 17.03 8.02 -32.74
N PHE A 472 17.89 8.96 -33.09
CA PHE A 472 17.62 10.09 -33.97
C PHE A 472 18.37 9.87 -35.29
N LYS A 473 17.63 9.77 -36.38
CA LYS A 473 18.13 9.66 -37.74
C LYS A 473 17.98 10.99 -38.45
N SER A 474 19.04 11.45 -39.11
CA SER A 474 19.04 12.66 -39.92
C SER A 474 19.53 12.39 -41.32
N LEU A 475 18.79 12.89 -42.31
CA LEU A 475 19.10 12.83 -43.72
C LEU A 475 18.92 14.21 -44.35
N SER A 476 19.90 14.66 -45.11
CA SER A 476 19.74 15.83 -45.99
C SER A 476 20.46 15.61 -47.32
N LYS A 477 19.74 15.89 -48.41
CA LYS A 477 20.24 15.78 -49.79
C LYS A 477 20.02 17.08 -50.53
N GLN A 478 20.92 17.36 -51.47
CA GLN A 478 20.77 18.47 -52.42
C GLN A 478 20.70 17.92 -53.84
N GLU A 479 19.67 18.31 -54.59
CA GLU A 479 19.57 18.09 -56.03
C GLU A 479 19.98 19.36 -56.77
N ILE A 480 20.90 19.23 -57.72
CA ILE A 480 21.54 20.36 -58.38
C ILE A 480 21.08 20.40 -59.84
N PHE A 481 20.62 21.56 -60.27
CA PHE A 481 20.14 21.82 -61.62
C PHE A 481 20.92 22.96 -62.26
N GLU A 482 21.15 22.88 -63.56
CA GLU A 482 21.76 23.96 -64.33
C GLU A 482 21.03 24.23 -65.64
N SER A 483 21.19 25.44 -66.15
CA SER A 483 20.84 25.86 -67.50
C SER A 483 21.74 27.02 -67.90
N THR A 484 22.07 27.18 -69.18
CA THR A 484 22.94 28.25 -69.68
C THR A 484 22.28 28.95 -70.86
N LYS A 485 22.16 30.27 -70.78
CA LYS A 485 21.76 31.12 -71.91
C LYS A 485 23.01 31.80 -72.48
N ILE A 486 23.23 31.68 -73.77
CA ILE A 486 24.44 32.19 -74.43
C ILE A 486 24.10 32.97 -75.68
N THR A 487 24.68 34.17 -75.80
CA THR A 487 24.72 35.00 -77.00
C THR A 487 26.18 35.37 -77.21
N PHE A 488 26.92 34.58 -78.00
CA PHE A 488 28.37 34.67 -78.08
C PHE A 488 28.90 34.89 -79.50
N GLY A 489 29.92 35.75 -79.62
CA GLY A 489 30.56 36.08 -80.90
C GLY A 489 29.68 36.97 -81.78
N GLU A 490 29.33 38.15 -81.29
CA GLU A 490 28.57 39.16 -82.03
C GLU A 490 29.51 39.97 -82.94
N LEU A 491 29.18 40.00 -84.23
CA LEU A 491 30.02 40.56 -85.27
C LEU A 491 29.21 41.59 -86.05
N LYS A 492 29.62 42.86 -85.93
CA LYS A 492 29.03 43.96 -86.66
C LYS A 492 30.06 44.59 -87.57
N ILE A 493 29.84 44.55 -88.88
CA ILE A 493 30.77 45.09 -89.90
C ILE A 493 29.96 45.93 -90.90
N GLY A 494 30.06 47.26 -90.78
CA GLY A 494 29.28 48.21 -91.56
C GLY A 494 27.77 47.92 -91.52
N ASN A 495 27.12 48.02 -92.69
CA ASN A 495 25.73 47.55 -92.88
C ASN A 495 25.66 46.13 -93.50
N ALA A 496 26.79 45.43 -93.63
CA ALA A 496 26.91 44.22 -94.45
C ALA A 496 26.92 42.91 -93.63
N VAL A 497 27.41 42.95 -92.39
CA VAL A 497 27.41 41.80 -91.47
C VAL A 497 26.90 42.29 -90.13
N ASP A 498 25.81 41.68 -89.67
CA ASP A 498 25.24 41.83 -88.33
C ASP A 498 24.79 40.43 -87.92
N ILE A 499 25.71 39.67 -87.32
CA ILE A 499 25.50 38.26 -86.98
C ILE A 499 25.94 37.97 -85.55
N THR A 500 25.23 37.08 -84.88
CA THR A 500 25.66 36.43 -83.65
C THR A 500 26.03 34.99 -84.00
N LEU A 501 27.25 34.56 -83.67
CA LEU A 501 27.70 33.21 -84.02
C LEU A 501 27.00 32.14 -83.18
N ILE A 502 26.79 32.37 -81.89
CA ILE A 502 26.14 31.42 -80.99
C ILE A 502 24.99 32.12 -80.31
N ASN A 503 23.76 31.64 -80.49
CA ASN A 503 22.58 32.13 -79.77
C ASN A 503 21.74 30.92 -79.38
N GLU A 504 22.03 30.38 -78.20
CA GLU A 504 21.48 29.12 -77.70
C GLU A 504 21.05 29.25 -76.24
N GLU A 505 20.13 28.39 -75.82
CA GLU A 505 19.70 28.26 -74.43
C GLU A 505 19.57 26.77 -74.12
N THR A 506 20.27 26.29 -73.09
CA THR A 506 20.16 24.91 -72.64
C THR A 506 18.92 24.74 -71.74
N THR A 507 18.30 23.57 -71.79
CA THR A 507 17.18 23.24 -70.90
C THR A 507 17.67 23.03 -69.47
N ARG A 508 16.83 23.35 -68.47
CA ARG A 508 17.12 23.04 -67.06
C ARG A 508 17.27 21.53 -66.86
N GLU A 509 18.48 21.06 -66.56
CA GLU A 509 18.80 19.65 -66.35
C GLU A 509 19.37 19.40 -64.95
N ARG A 510 19.11 18.21 -64.38
CA ARG A 510 19.68 17.79 -63.09
C ARG A 510 21.06 17.20 -63.32
N ILE A 511 22.09 17.84 -62.78
CA ILE A 511 23.49 17.47 -62.97
C ILE A 511 24.09 16.68 -61.81
N GLY A 512 23.43 16.65 -60.65
CA GLY A 512 23.92 15.90 -59.51
C GLY A 512 22.93 15.79 -58.37
N THR A 513 23.17 14.81 -57.51
CA THR A 513 22.52 14.65 -56.21
C THR A 513 23.59 14.34 -55.17
N ASN A 514 23.68 15.16 -54.14
CA ASN A 514 24.63 14.98 -53.05
C ASN A 514 23.88 14.68 -51.75
N THR A 515 24.10 13.50 -51.16
CA THR A 515 23.73 13.23 -49.77
C THR A 515 24.79 13.88 -48.87
N ILE A 516 24.37 14.86 -48.08
CA ILE A 516 25.26 15.69 -47.24
C ILE A 516 25.28 15.19 -45.80
N ILE A 517 24.11 14.82 -45.28
CA ILE A 517 23.91 14.30 -43.93
C ILE A 517 23.23 12.95 -44.09
N ASP A 518 23.78 11.88 -43.52
CA ASP A 518 23.12 10.58 -43.37
C ASP A 518 23.69 9.86 -42.13
N HIS A 519 23.07 10.12 -41.00
CA HIS A 519 23.56 9.65 -39.71
C HIS A 519 22.43 9.23 -38.78
N THR A 520 22.73 8.27 -37.91
CA THR A 520 21.88 7.87 -36.80
C THR A 520 22.71 7.92 -35.52
N PHE A 521 22.21 8.63 -34.52
CA PHE A 521 22.83 8.72 -33.20
C PHE A 521 21.75 8.66 -32.12
N ASN A 522 22.14 8.40 -30.87
CA ASN A 522 21.20 8.40 -29.77
C ASN A 522 21.09 9.79 -29.14
N LEU A 523 19.87 10.33 -29.11
CA LEU A 523 19.56 11.62 -28.50
C LEU A 523 19.06 11.38 -27.07
N GLN A 524 19.82 11.85 -26.08
CA GLN A 524 19.55 11.65 -24.66
C GLN A 524 18.91 12.90 -24.06
N GLY A 525 17.68 12.78 -23.56
CA GLY A 525 17.01 13.83 -22.81
C GLY A 525 17.72 14.14 -21.48
N THR A 526 17.53 15.36 -21.00
CA THR A 526 18.13 15.87 -19.77
C THR A 526 17.13 16.00 -18.63
N GLN A 527 15.83 16.01 -18.94
CA GLN A 527 14.75 16.12 -17.98
C GLN A 527 14.53 14.78 -17.27
N ILE A 528 14.55 14.82 -15.94
CA ILE A 528 14.18 13.72 -15.06
C ILE A 528 12.85 14.08 -14.40
N LEU A 529 11.86 13.20 -14.53
CA LEU A 529 10.52 13.37 -13.98
C LEU A 529 10.24 12.30 -12.93
N ASP A 530 9.69 12.68 -11.78
CA ASP A 530 9.35 11.72 -10.73
C ASP A 530 8.11 10.90 -11.09
N LEU A 531 8.14 9.62 -10.73
CA LEU A 531 7.01 8.69 -10.80
C LEU A 531 6.20 8.73 -9.48
N PRO A 532 4.91 8.37 -9.51
CA PRO A 532 4.11 8.28 -8.30
C PRO A 532 4.66 7.18 -7.39
N GLY A 533 4.86 7.51 -6.12
CA GLY A 533 5.27 6.52 -5.12
C GLY A 533 4.12 5.59 -4.74
N PHE A 534 4.44 4.37 -4.34
CA PHE A 534 3.51 3.38 -3.82
C PHE A 534 4.15 2.56 -2.69
N LEU A 535 3.36 1.71 -2.03
CA LEU A 535 3.84 0.83 -0.96
C LEU A 535 3.76 -0.63 -1.41
N LEU A 536 4.82 -1.37 -1.14
CA LEU A 536 4.76 -2.83 -1.08
C LEU A 536 4.61 -3.22 0.38
N ASP A 537 3.43 -3.72 0.73
CA ASP A 537 3.05 -4.05 2.10
C ASP A 537 2.72 -5.55 2.18
N PRO A 538 3.68 -6.39 2.62
CA PRO A 538 3.41 -7.80 2.83
C PRO A 538 2.42 -7.96 3.98
N GLU A 539 1.70 -9.07 4.04
CA GLU A 539 0.90 -9.34 5.25
C GLU A 539 1.80 -9.57 6.47
N ASN A 540 1.29 -9.18 7.64
CA ASN A 540 1.89 -9.43 8.94
C ASN A 540 0.84 -10.01 9.92
N PRO A 541 0.36 -11.24 9.69
CA PRO A 541 -0.54 -11.93 10.62
C PRO A 541 0.17 -12.22 11.95
N VAL A 542 -0.50 -11.97 13.09
CA VAL A 542 0.02 -12.24 14.43
C VAL A 542 -1.12 -12.71 15.33
N ILE A 543 -0.96 -13.88 15.94
CA ILE A 543 -1.84 -14.37 17.01
C ILE A 543 -1.08 -14.38 18.33
N GLU A 544 -1.76 -14.00 19.42
CA GLU A 544 -1.15 -13.93 20.75
C GLU A 544 -2.06 -14.55 21.80
N VAL A 545 -1.45 -15.31 22.72
CA VAL A 545 -2.04 -15.66 24.01
C VAL A 545 -1.61 -14.56 24.98
N LYS A 546 -2.52 -13.66 25.34
CA LYS A 546 -2.22 -12.49 26.17
C LYS A 546 -2.02 -12.85 27.63
N ASP A 547 -2.89 -13.71 28.15
CA ASP A 547 -2.90 -14.10 29.55
C ASP A 547 -3.41 -15.54 29.68
N VAL A 548 -2.83 -16.26 30.65
CA VAL A 548 -3.36 -17.51 31.23
C VAL A 548 -3.35 -17.28 32.73
N ILE A 549 -4.50 -17.31 33.39
CA ILE A 549 -4.58 -17.02 34.84
C ILE A 549 -5.52 -17.97 35.56
N THR A 550 -5.28 -18.18 36.86
CA THR A 550 -6.23 -18.82 37.76
C THR A 550 -7.23 -17.78 38.27
N LYS A 551 -8.48 -17.90 37.84
CA LYS A 551 -9.57 -16.98 38.17
C LYS A 551 -10.19 -17.26 39.54
N ASP A 552 -10.32 -18.55 39.91
CA ASP A 552 -10.82 -18.96 41.21
C ASP A 552 -10.42 -20.41 41.56
N ILE A 553 -10.41 -20.71 42.86
CA ILE A 553 -10.14 -22.05 43.40
C ILE A 553 -11.11 -22.33 44.55
N LEU A 554 -11.77 -23.50 44.51
CA LEU A 554 -12.63 -23.96 45.59
C LEU A 554 -12.33 -25.41 45.95
N ASN A 555 -12.12 -25.69 47.23
CA ASN A 555 -12.08 -27.04 47.74
C ASN A 555 -13.51 -27.57 47.87
N ILE A 556 -13.84 -28.68 47.21
CA ILE A 556 -15.19 -29.27 47.21
C ILE A 556 -15.27 -30.56 48.04
N GLY A 557 -14.24 -30.86 48.83
CA GLY A 557 -14.16 -32.06 49.66
C GLY A 557 -13.80 -33.32 48.88
N GLY A 558 -13.60 -34.42 49.62
CA GLY A 558 -13.17 -35.68 49.02
C GLY A 558 -11.78 -35.64 48.35
N GLY A 559 -10.95 -34.65 48.71
CA GLY A 559 -9.62 -34.45 48.16
C GLY A 559 -9.62 -33.75 46.81
N LYS A 560 -10.73 -33.11 46.43
CA LYS A 560 -10.89 -32.49 45.11
C LYS A 560 -10.96 -30.96 45.18
N ARG A 561 -10.37 -30.31 44.19
CA ARG A 561 -10.38 -28.86 43.99
C ARG A 561 -11.01 -28.53 42.65
N GLN A 562 -11.87 -27.52 42.64
CA GLN A 562 -12.31 -26.83 41.43
C GLN A 562 -11.34 -25.69 41.14
N VAL A 563 -10.86 -25.62 39.91
CA VAL A 563 -9.98 -24.55 39.43
C VAL A 563 -10.60 -23.95 38.18
N VAL A 564 -10.79 -22.63 38.16
CA VAL A 564 -11.26 -21.89 37.00
C VAL A 564 -10.05 -21.22 36.35
N TYR A 565 -9.70 -21.62 35.14
CA TYR A 565 -8.71 -20.94 34.32
C TYR A 565 -9.36 -19.95 33.37
N GLU A 566 -8.69 -18.83 33.12
CA GLU A 566 -9.08 -17.83 32.13
C GLU A 566 -7.91 -17.64 31.15
N ILE A 567 -8.15 -17.85 29.85
CA ILE A 567 -7.19 -17.73 28.76
C ILE A 567 -7.66 -16.63 27.81
N THR A 568 -6.80 -15.67 27.50
CA THR A 568 -7.12 -14.58 26.57
C THR A 568 -6.35 -14.71 25.26
N LEU A 569 -7.07 -14.81 24.15
CA LEU A 569 -6.52 -14.82 22.79
C LEU A 569 -6.72 -13.47 22.12
N SER A 570 -5.82 -13.09 21.22
CA SER A 570 -5.96 -11.87 20.42
C SER A 570 -5.25 -11.94 19.07
N ASN A 571 -5.66 -11.07 18.15
CA ASN A 571 -5.00 -10.87 16.87
C ASN A 571 -4.37 -9.47 16.82
N GLU A 572 -3.06 -9.40 16.99
CA GLU A 572 -2.27 -8.16 16.94
C GLU A 572 -1.64 -7.93 15.55
N GLY A 573 -2.04 -8.74 14.56
CA GLY A 573 -1.60 -8.62 13.18
C GLY A 573 -2.35 -7.55 12.40
N ASP A 574 -2.17 -7.54 11.08
CA ASP A 574 -2.80 -6.59 10.15
C ASP A 574 -3.87 -7.23 9.23
N VAL A 575 -4.17 -8.51 9.45
CA VAL A 575 -5.15 -9.28 8.68
C VAL A 575 -6.05 -10.11 9.58
N LEU A 576 -7.26 -10.39 9.11
CA LEU A 576 -8.19 -11.31 9.77
C LEU A 576 -7.57 -12.71 9.86
N LEU A 577 -7.62 -13.32 11.04
CA LEU A 577 -7.22 -14.70 11.22
C LEU A 577 -8.45 -15.62 11.18
N SER A 578 -8.34 -16.71 10.43
CA SER A 578 -9.34 -17.76 10.34
C SER A 578 -8.77 -19.10 10.78
N GLU A 579 -9.64 -20.10 10.97
CA GLU A 579 -9.28 -21.40 11.55
C GLU A 579 -8.49 -21.24 12.86
N VAL A 580 -8.91 -20.28 13.68
CA VAL A 580 -8.25 -20.02 14.95
C VAL A 580 -8.47 -21.20 15.89
N GLN A 581 -7.37 -21.74 16.39
CA GLN A 581 -7.32 -22.85 17.33
C GLN A 581 -6.51 -22.46 18.55
N SER A 582 -6.83 -23.03 19.70
CA SER A 582 -5.99 -22.93 20.89
C SER A 582 -5.89 -24.29 21.57
N THR A 583 -4.66 -24.69 21.88
CA THR A 583 -4.34 -25.94 22.55
C THR A 583 -4.03 -25.67 24.01
N PHE A 584 -4.65 -26.43 24.91
CA PHE A 584 -4.47 -26.36 26.36
C PHE A 584 -4.30 -27.79 26.90
N ASP A 585 -3.05 -28.18 27.15
CA ASP A 585 -2.68 -29.55 27.52
C ASP A 585 -2.70 -29.75 29.04
N LEU A 586 -3.87 -30.14 29.54
CA LEU A 586 -4.05 -30.41 30.96
C LEU A 586 -3.40 -31.73 31.40
N SER A 587 -3.22 -32.69 30.48
CA SER A 587 -2.52 -33.95 30.78
C SER A 587 -1.04 -33.75 31.06
N GLU A 588 -0.39 -32.81 30.36
CA GLU A 588 0.97 -32.38 30.67
C GLU A 588 1.00 -31.62 31.99
N SER A 589 0.08 -30.66 32.16
CA SER A 589 0.03 -29.79 33.33
C SER A 589 -0.23 -30.55 34.64
N PHE A 590 -1.12 -31.55 34.62
CA PHE A 590 -1.55 -32.34 35.78
C PHE A 590 -0.99 -33.77 35.78
N GLN A 591 0.15 -34.01 35.13
CA GLN A 591 0.74 -35.36 35.01
C GLN A 591 0.98 -36.04 36.37
N ASP A 592 1.28 -35.25 37.40
CA ASP A 592 1.59 -35.72 38.77
C ASP A 592 0.33 -35.71 39.66
N ALA A 593 -0.80 -35.18 39.19
CA ALA A 593 -2.06 -35.26 39.91
C ALA A 593 -2.60 -36.70 39.93
N SER A 594 -3.33 -37.06 40.99
CA SER A 594 -3.96 -38.38 41.08
C SER A 594 -5.05 -38.58 40.01
N ASN A 595 -5.78 -37.51 39.69
CA ASN A 595 -6.80 -37.48 38.64
C ASN A 595 -7.20 -36.03 38.32
N PHE A 596 -7.65 -35.76 37.10
CA PHE A 596 -8.35 -34.53 36.75
C PHE A 596 -9.47 -34.81 35.74
N PHE A 597 -10.43 -33.90 35.62
CA PHE A 597 -11.35 -33.88 34.49
C PHE A 597 -11.92 -32.47 34.28
N VAL A 598 -12.19 -32.12 33.03
CA VAL A 598 -12.84 -30.86 32.67
C VAL A 598 -14.34 -30.96 32.96
N ASN A 599 -14.87 -30.00 33.72
CA ASN A 599 -16.28 -29.92 34.07
C ASN A 599 -17.04 -28.96 33.14
N CYS A 600 -16.39 -27.89 32.68
CA CYS A 600 -16.98 -26.93 31.75
C CYS A 600 -15.93 -26.14 30.97
N ILE A 601 -16.30 -25.70 29.77
CA ILE A 601 -15.59 -24.72 28.95
C ILE A 601 -16.59 -23.68 28.44
N SER A 602 -16.21 -22.41 28.47
CA SER A 602 -17.02 -21.29 27.95
C SER A 602 -16.14 -20.25 27.29
N SER A 603 -16.69 -19.43 26.39
CA SER A 603 -15.96 -18.32 25.77
C SER A 603 -16.89 -17.14 25.47
N ASN A 604 -16.35 -15.92 25.54
CA ASN A 604 -17.07 -14.67 25.30
C ASN A 604 -17.22 -14.30 23.81
N GLY A 605 -17.29 -15.27 22.89
CA GLY A 605 -17.48 -14.99 21.47
C GLY A 605 -16.91 -16.04 20.52
N LEU A 606 -16.06 -16.95 21.01
CA LEU A 606 -15.55 -18.07 20.23
C LEU A 606 -16.42 -19.31 20.42
N ILE A 607 -16.46 -20.14 19.39
CA ILE A 607 -17.11 -21.45 19.42
C ILE A 607 -16.16 -22.41 20.12
N VAL A 608 -16.47 -22.77 21.37
CA VAL A 608 -15.70 -23.73 22.17
C VAL A 608 -15.90 -25.16 21.66
N ASN A 609 -14.89 -26.00 21.88
CA ASN A 609 -14.97 -27.43 21.59
C ASN A 609 -15.65 -28.16 22.77
N SER A 610 -16.84 -28.70 22.56
CA SER A 610 -17.56 -29.45 23.59
C SER A 610 -16.93 -30.80 23.95
N GLU A 611 -16.04 -31.32 23.10
CA GLU A 611 -15.31 -32.57 23.34
C GLU A 611 -13.96 -32.35 24.03
N PHE A 612 -13.58 -31.10 24.32
CA PHE A 612 -12.36 -30.78 25.04
C PHE A 612 -12.34 -31.44 26.41
N ASP A 613 -11.36 -32.32 26.64
CA ASP A 613 -11.11 -33.00 27.92
C ASP A 613 -9.72 -32.68 28.49
N GLY A 614 -8.88 -31.99 27.72
CA GLY A 614 -7.52 -31.61 28.11
C GLY A 614 -6.52 -32.78 28.17
N GLU A 615 -6.95 -34.02 27.88
CA GLU A 615 -6.12 -35.22 27.90
C GLU A 615 -5.97 -35.83 26.49
N ILE A 616 -7.09 -36.16 25.85
CA ILE A 616 -7.14 -36.71 24.49
C ILE A 616 -7.41 -35.56 23.50
N ASP A 617 -8.45 -34.77 23.75
CA ASP A 617 -8.75 -33.58 22.98
C ASP A 617 -8.28 -32.33 23.74
N LYS A 618 -7.20 -31.76 23.22
CA LYS A 618 -6.49 -30.62 23.82
C LYS A 618 -6.89 -29.29 23.20
N ASN A 619 -7.76 -29.28 22.19
CA ASN A 619 -8.16 -28.05 21.52
C ASN A 619 -9.37 -27.43 22.23
N LEU A 620 -9.20 -26.21 22.73
CA LEU A 620 -10.25 -25.43 23.41
C LEU A 620 -11.36 -25.01 22.43
N LEU A 621 -11.05 -24.86 21.15
CA LEU A 621 -11.89 -24.24 20.15
C LEU A 621 -12.38 -25.25 19.12
N ALA A 622 -13.63 -25.11 18.68
CA ALA A 622 -14.15 -25.84 17.53
C ALA A 622 -13.64 -25.22 16.20
N ASN A 623 -13.91 -25.89 15.09
CA ASN A 623 -13.56 -25.37 13.76
C ASN A 623 -14.41 -24.13 13.39
N GLY A 624 -13.87 -23.26 12.54
CA GLY A 624 -14.59 -22.09 12.00
C GLY A 624 -14.48 -20.79 12.81
N ASN A 625 -13.65 -20.77 13.85
CA ASN A 625 -13.37 -19.55 14.61
C ASN A 625 -12.52 -18.54 13.81
N GLN A 626 -12.77 -17.26 14.06
CA GLN A 626 -12.05 -16.14 13.45
C GLN A 626 -11.80 -15.05 14.49
N ILE A 627 -10.68 -14.34 14.37
CA ILE A 627 -10.38 -13.17 15.21
C ILE A 627 -10.02 -12.00 14.30
N GLY A 628 -10.80 -10.92 14.38
CA GLY A 628 -10.56 -9.67 13.67
C GLY A 628 -9.32 -8.95 14.19
N VAL A 629 -8.76 -8.06 13.37
CA VAL A 629 -7.57 -7.28 13.74
C VAL A 629 -7.87 -6.41 14.96
N GLY A 630 -7.08 -6.58 16.02
CA GLY A 630 -7.22 -5.88 17.31
C GLY A 630 -8.30 -6.46 18.22
N ASP A 631 -9.02 -7.50 17.81
CA ASP A 631 -10.01 -8.17 18.65
C ASP A 631 -9.32 -9.09 19.67
N SER A 632 -9.97 -9.26 20.82
CA SER A 632 -9.54 -10.16 21.88
C SER A 632 -10.73 -10.91 22.46
N PHE A 633 -10.54 -12.20 22.72
CA PHE A 633 -11.56 -13.08 23.28
C PHE A 633 -10.97 -13.88 24.44
N THR A 634 -11.84 -14.21 25.38
CA THR A 634 -11.53 -14.94 26.61
C THR A 634 -12.21 -16.30 26.58
N ILE A 635 -11.50 -17.31 27.04
CA ILE A 635 -11.94 -18.69 27.21
C ILE A 635 -11.78 -19.04 28.67
N GLU A 636 -12.82 -19.58 29.29
CA GLU A 636 -12.78 -20.08 30.65
C GLU A 636 -12.89 -21.59 30.67
N VAL A 637 -12.11 -22.24 31.53
CA VAL A 637 -12.09 -23.69 31.70
C VAL A 637 -12.22 -24.00 33.19
N LEU A 638 -13.27 -24.72 33.57
CA LEU A 638 -13.45 -25.25 34.92
C LEU A 638 -12.97 -26.70 34.98
N VAL A 639 -11.93 -26.94 35.77
CA VAL A 639 -11.31 -28.26 35.94
C VAL A 639 -11.52 -28.73 37.38
N ILE A 640 -11.87 -30.01 37.56
CA ILE A 640 -11.87 -30.66 38.87
C ILE A 640 -10.62 -31.53 38.97
N VAL A 641 -9.78 -31.24 39.96
CA VAL A 641 -8.47 -31.87 40.15
C VAL A 641 -8.42 -32.58 41.50
N THR A 642 -7.91 -33.81 41.49
CA THR A 642 -7.46 -34.54 42.69
C THR A 642 -5.94 -34.48 42.69
N PRO A 643 -5.33 -33.52 43.42
CA PRO A 643 -3.90 -33.28 43.34
C PRO A 643 -3.10 -34.41 43.97
N GLU A 644 -1.78 -34.35 43.82
CA GLU A 644 -0.87 -35.18 44.61
C GLU A 644 -1.00 -34.81 46.10
N ILE A 645 -0.66 -35.77 46.97
CA ILE A 645 -0.58 -35.52 48.40
C ILE A 645 0.70 -34.73 48.68
N ALA A 646 0.56 -33.55 49.30
CA ALA A 646 1.68 -32.72 49.69
C ALA A 646 2.71 -33.50 50.52
N SER A 647 3.99 -33.38 50.12
CA SER A 647 5.08 -33.96 50.89
C SER A 647 5.31 -33.19 52.19
N ILE A 648 5.94 -33.83 53.18
CA ILE A 648 6.20 -33.24 54.50
C ILE A 648 7.70 -32.98 54.62
N SER A 649 8.08 -31.71 54.84
CA SER A 649 9.45 -31.25 55.07
C SER A 649 10.05 -31.80 56.38
N GLU A 650 11.36 -31.63 56.57
CA GLU A 650 12.05 -32.01 57.82
C GLU A 650 11.51 -31.28 59.06
N SER A 651 10.99 -30.06 58.92
CA SER A 651 10.33 -29.29 59.99
C SER A 651 8.86 -29.62 60.18
N GLY A 652 8.32 -30.57 59.39
CA GLY A 652 6.93 -30.97 59.45
C GLY A 652 5.95 -30.00 58.75
N CYS A 653 6.42 -29.06 57.94
CA CYS A 653 5.54 -28.26 57.07
C CYS A 653 5.12 -29.09 55.85
N PHE A 654 3.91 -28.89 55.34
CA PHE A 654 3.53 -29.36 54.01
C PHE A 654 4.22 -28.51 52.93
N GLU A 655 4.81 -29.17 51.93
CA GLU A 655 5.33 -28.51 50.73
C GLU A 655 4.18 -28.17 49.76
N THR A 656 4.40 -27.20 48.86
CA THR A 656 3.40 -26.82 47.84
C THR A 656 3.16 -27.94 46.83
N VAL A 657 1.96 -28.01 46.26
CA VAL A 657 1.61 -28.94 45.18
C VAL A 657 1.23 -28.11 43.95
N GLU A 658 2.26 -27.70 43.24
CA GLU A 658 2.19 -26.75 42.12
C GLU A 658 1.97 -27.44 40.78
N TYR A 659 1.09 -26.87 39.96
CA TYR A 659 0.86 -27.28 38.58
C TYR A 659 1.02 -26.09 37.65
N ASP A 660 1.87 -26.24 36.64
CA ASP A 660 2.11 -25.25 35.60
C ASP A 660 1.19 -25.51 34.40
N VAL A 661 0.39 -24.53 34.02
CA VAL A 661 -0.46 -24.57 32.82
C VAL A 661 -0.02 -23.51 31.83
N PHE A 662 -0.13 -23.82 30.53
CA PHE A 662 0.09 -22.88 29.44
C PHE A 662 -0.80 -23.22 28.26
N ALA A 663 -1.10 -22.23 27.42
CA ALA A 663 -1.88 -22.40 26.21
C ALA A 663 -1.06 -22.00 24.98
N LYS A 664 -1.35 -22.64 23.86
CA LYS A 664 -0.88 -22.26 22.52
C LYS A 664 -2.04 -21.85 21.65
N ALA A 665 -1.79 -21.03 20.65
CA ALA A 665 -2.78 -20.54 19.72
C ALA A 665 -2.22 -20.51 18.30
N THR A 666 -3.05 -20.89 17.33
CA THR A 666 -2.70 -20.89 15.92
C THR A 666 -3.82 -20.28 15.09
N GLY A 667 -3.49 -19.77 13.90
CA GLY A 667 -4.48 -19.26 12.95
C GLY A 667 -3.95 -19.24 11.52
N VAL A 668 -4.81 -18.87 10.58
CA VAL A 668 -4.49 -18.81 9.15
C VAL A 668 -4.95 -17.47 8.57
N SER A 669 -4.03 -16.76 7.92
CA SER A 669 -4.31 -15.49 7.24
C SER A 669 -5.15 -15.66 5.96
N PRO A 670 -5.70 -14.59 5.37
CA PRO A 670 -6.53 -14.66 4.17
C PRO A 670 -5.80 -15.25 2.95
N ILE A 671 -4.47 -15.08 2.85
CA ILE A 671 -3.67 -15.64 1.75
C ILE A 671 -3.06 -17.01 2.07
N GLY A 672 -3.40 -17.57 3.23
CA GLY A 672 -3.08 -18.94 3.64
C GLY A 672 -1.82 -19.10 4.49
N THR A 673 -1.30 -18.02 5.08
CA THR A 673 -0.13 -18.10 5.96
C THR A 673 -0.55 -18.60 7.33
N PHE A 674 0.08 -19.69 7.76
CA PHE A 674 -0.09 -20.26 9.10
C PHE A 674 0.69 -19.43 10.12
N VAL A 675 0.05 -19.10 11.24
CA VAL A 675 0.66 -18.39 12.36
C VAL A 675 0.44 -19.16 13.66
N GLU A 676 1.42 -19.06 14.55
CA GLU A 676 1.42 -19.62 15.90
C GLU A 676 1.85 -18.51 16.87
N ASN A 677 1.29 -18.49 18.08
CA ASN A 677 1.73 -17.55 19.10
C ASN A 677 3.23 -17.76 19.38
N ASN A 678 3.93 -16.69 19.76
CA ASN A 678 5.36 -16.74 20.03
C ASN A 678 6.23 -17.22 18.84
N PHE A 679 5.72 -17.14 17.61
CA PHE A 679 6.45 -17.52 16.41
C PHE A 679 6.34 -16.46 15.31
N ASN A 680 7.46 -16.09 14.70
CA ASN A 680 7.49 -15.21 13.55
C ASN A 680 7.57 -16.04 12.25
N GLN A 681 6.49 -16.04 11.47
CA GLN A 681 6.37 -16.77 10.21
C GLN A 681 7.37 -16.33 9.14
N CYS A 682 7.86 -15.09 9.20
CA CYS A 682 8.79 -14.54 8.25
C CYS A 682 10.23 -14.98 8.56
N THR A 683 10.69 -14.85 9.80
CA THR A 683 12.04 -15.28 10.17
C THR A 683 12.14 -16.76 10.52
N GLN A 684 10.99 -17.43 10.74
CA GLN A 684 10.87 -18.79 11.26
C GLN A 684 11.50 -18.95 12.65
N GLU A 685 11.40 -17.92 13.48
CA GLU A 685 12.02 -17.87 14.82
C GLU A 685 10.96 -17.78 15.92
N ILE A 686 11.28 -18.39 17.07
CA ILE A 686 10.51 -18.24 18.30
C ILE A 686 10.75 -16.83 18.85
N THR A 687 9.69 -16.07 19.09
CA THR A 687 9.75 -14.67 19.54
C THR A 687 9.66 -14.53 21.06
N GLY A 688 9.19 -15.56 21.77
CA GLY A 688 9.06 -15.56 23.24
C GLY A 688 8.75 -16.94 23.81
N PRO A 689 8.85 -17.12 25.14
CA PRO A 689 8.31 -18.31 25.81
C PRO A 689 6.79 -18.27 25.91
N ASP A 690 6.16 -19.43 26.11
CA ASP A 690 4.73 -19.51 26.46
C ASP A 690 4.47 -18.88 27.83
N ILE A 691 3.27 -18.32 28.02
CA ILE A 691 2.84 -17.77 29.30
C ILE A 691 2.46 -18.94 30.20
N ILE A 692 3.18 -19.09 31.32
CA ILE A 692 2.96 -20.13 32.31
C ILE A 692 2.21 -19.52 33.50
N ASN A 693 1.17 -20.22 33.95
CA ASN A 693 0.45 -19.92 35.18
C ASN A 693 0.55 -21.11 36.12
N THR A 694 0.99 -20.86 37.35
CA THR A 694 1.19 -21.88 38.39
C THR A 694 0.05 -21.81 39.39
N VAL A 695 -0.53 -22.96 39.74
CA VAL A 695 -1.53 -23.07 40.81
C VAL A 695 -1.08 -24.06 41.87
N ASP A 696 -1.17 -23.67 43.14
CA ASP A 696 -0.98 -24.58 44.28
C ASP A 696 -2.33 -25.18 44.70
N LEU A 697 -2.42 -26.51 44.68
CA LEU A 697 -3.60 -27.27 45.08
C LEU A 697 -3.37 -28.13 46.33
N GLY A 698 -2.24 -27.93 47.02
CA GLY A 698 -1.79 -28.69 48.18
C GLY A 698 -2.59 -28.43 49.47
N ALA A 699 -1.87 -28.40 50.60
CA ALA A 699 -2.41 -27.94 51.86
C ALA A 699 -2.57 -26.41 51.82
N GLU A 700 -3.61 -25.88 52.46
CA GLU A 700 -3.84 -24.45 52.56
C GLU A 700 -2.70 -23.78 53.34
N VAL A 701 -2.06 -22.79 52.72
CA VAL A 701 -1.04 -21.98 53.38
C VAL A 701 -1.71 -21.08 54.42
N ILE A 702 -1.30 -21.21 55.68
CA ILE A 702 -1.84 -20.45 56.81
C ILE A 702 -0.83 -19.36 57.22
N ASP A 703 -1.12 -18.11 56.87
CA ASP A 703 -0.28 -16.96 57.21
C ASP A 703 -0.96 -16.02 58.21
N GLU A 704 -2.30 -16.01 58.24
CA GLU A 704 -3.09 -15.15 59.10
C GLU A 704 -4.29 -15.85 59.73
N LEU A 705 -4.84 -15.26 60.79
CA LEU A 705 -5.99 -15.82 61.51
C LEU A 705 -7.22 -15.98 60.59
N SER A 706 -7.36 -15.13 59.56
CA SER A 706 -8.44 -15.16 58.57
C SER A 706 -8.46 -16.39 57.68
N ASP A 707 -7.34 -17.13 57.59
CA ASP A 707 -7.27 -18.36 56.82
C ASP A 707 -8.08 -19.49 57.48
N PHE A 708 -8.35 -19.36 58.79
CA PHE A 708 -9.23 -20.27 59.51
C PHE A 708 -10.70 -19.85 59.43
N SER A 709 -11.60 -20.81 59.25
CA SER A 709 -13.02 -20.59 59.57
C SER A 709 -13.24 -20.60 61.08
N ILE A 710 -12.54 -21.51 61.77
CA ILE A 710 -12.70 -21.75 63.20
C ILE A 710 -11.33 -21.70 63.87
N TYR A 711 -11.20 -20.90 64.93
CA TYR A 711 -9.97 -20.83 65.71
C TYR A 711 -10.20 -20.78 67.22
N GLY A 712 -9.59 -21.72 67.95
CA GLY A 712 -9.61 -21.75 69.41
C GLY A 712 -8.26 -21.38 70.02
N PHE A 713 -8.19 -20.27 70.76
CA PHE A 713 -6.94 -19.80 71.39
C PHE A 713 -6.47 -20.70 72.56
N GLU A 714 -7.36 -21.47 73.17
CA GLU A 714 -7.01 -22.52 74.16
C GLU A 714 -7.52 -23.90 73.75
N GLN A 715 -8.68 -23.99 73.08
CA GLN A 715 -9.28 -25.29 72.75
C GLN A 715 -10.33 -25.21 71.64
N VAL A 716 -10.41 -26.28 70.84
CA VAL A 716 -11.57 -26.59 69.98
C VAL A 716 -12.16 -27.94 70.37
N TYR A 717 -13.48 -28.03 70.55
CA TYR A 717 -14.17 -29.23 71.01
C TYR A 717 -15.37 -29.58 70.12
N PHE A 718 -15.38 -30.80 69.58
CA PHE A 718 -16.49 -31.35 68.81
C PHE A 718 -17.10 -32.55 69.55
N SER A 719 -18.43 -32.61 69.62
CA SER A 719 -19.11 -33.78 70.18
C SER A 719 -20.45 -34.09 69.53
N LYS A 720 -20.86 -35.36 69.65
CA LYS A 720 -22.06 -35.92 69.00
C LYS A 720 -21.97 -35.88 67.47
N ASN A 721 -22.89 -36.59 66.83
CA ASN A 721 -22.84 -36.81 65.39
C ASN A 721 -23.25 -35.60 64.58
N PHE A 722 -22.35 -35.14 63.72
CA PHE A 722 -22.60 -34.18 62.64
C PHE A 722 -22.16 -34.80 61.30
N THR A 723 -22.62 -34.24 60.18
CA THR A 723 -22.34 -34.82 58.85
C THR A 723 -21.12 -34.18 58.22
N GLU A 724 -21.14 -32.86 58.04
CA GLU A 724 -20.11 -32.12 57.32
C GLU A 724 -19.97 -30.71 57.89
N SER A 725 -18.75 -30.18 57.88
CA SER A 725 -18.45 -28.76 58.07
C SER A 725 -17.39 -28.32 57.08
N GLN A 726 -17.39 -27.05 56.69
CA GLN A 726 -16.59 -26.55 55.58
C GLN A 726 -15.70 -25.37 56.03
N GLY A 727 -14.41 -25.52 55.78
CA GLY A 727 -13.33 -24.58 56.09
C GLY A 727 -12.38 -25.06 57.18
N SER A 728 -11.20 -24.45 57.18
CA SER A 728 -10.07 -24.87 57.99
C SER A 728 -10.26 -24.55 59.47
N VAL A 729 -9.75 -25.43 60.34
CA VAL A 729 -9.95 -25.40 61.79
C VAL A 729 -8.60 -25.38 62.51
N GLY A 730 -8.38 -24.38 63.35
CA GLY A 730 -7.15 -24.20 64.11
C GLY A 730 -7.36 -24.21 65.62
N SER A 731 -6.39 -24.71 66.37
CA SER A 731 -6.29 -24.50 67.81
C SER A 731 -4.85 -24.24 68.27
N ALA A 732 -4.65 -23.17 69.04
CA ALA A 732 -3.39 -22.90 69.73
C ALA A 732 -3.17 -23.80 70.97
N GLY A 733 -4.19 -24.54 71.40
CA GLY A 733 -4.11 -25.53 72.48
C GLY A 733 -4.59 -26.90 72.02
N ASP A 734 -5.52 -27.50 72.77
CA ASP A 734 -6.00 -28.86 72.51
C ASP A 734 -7.17 -28.87 71.52
N MET A 735 -7.23 -29.89 70.67
CA MET A 735 -8.43 -30.18 69.88
C MET A 735 -9.02 -31.52 70.31
N ILE A 736 -10.33 -31.58 70.52
CA ILE A 736 -11.01 -32.76 71.07
C ILE A 736 -12.18 -33.17 70.18
N PHE A 737 -12.24 -34.43 69.77
CA PHE A 737 -13.42 -35.04 69.14
C PHE A 737 -13.99 -36.15 70.04
N GLU A 738 -15.20 -35.94 70.57
CA GLU A 738 -15.85 -36.87 71.50
C GLU A 738 -17.18 -37.45 70.96
N ASN A 739 -17.17 -38.74 70.62
CA ASN A 739 -18.32 -39.46 70.05
C ASN A 739 -18.93 -38.74 68.85
N VAL A 740 -18.08 -38.22 67.96
CA VAL A 740 -18.55 -37.45 66.79
C VAL A 740 -19.10 -38.34 65.68
N SER A 741 -18.80 -39.63 65.67
CA SER A 741 -19.45 -40.56 64.76
C SER A 741 -20.45 -41.44 65.50
N MET A 742 -21.56 -41.78 64.85
CA MET A 742 -22.45 -42.84 65.37
C MET A 742 -21.69 -44.17 65.43
N GLN A 743 -22.03 -45.02 66.40
CA GLN A 743 -21.45 -46.36 66.49
C GLN A 743 -21.75 -47.17 65.21
N GLY A 744 -20.72 -47.45 64.41
CA GLY A 744 -20.85 -48.07 63.08
C GLY A 744 -21.42 -47.17 61.97
N GLY A 745 -21.55 -45.86 62.21
CA GLY A 745 -22.07 -44.87 61.26
C GLY A 745 -21.02 -44.31 60.29
N VAL A 746 -21.45 -43.37 59.45
CA VAL A 746 -20.59 -42.63 58.51
C VAL A 746 -19.63 -41.73 59.32
N PRO A 747 -18.36 -41.59 58.91
CA PRO A 747 -17.45 -40.58 59.46
C PRO A 747 -18.03 -39.17 59.34
N VAL A 748 -17.56 -38.26 60.21
CA VAL A 748 -17.83 -36.83 60.04
C VAL A 748 -16.77 -36.23 59.12
N THR A 749 -17.16 -35.25 58.31
CA THR A 749 -16.26 -34.60 57.36
C THR A 749 -16.00 -33.15 57.77
N ILE A 750 -14.75 -32.74 57.75
CA ILE A 750 -14.33 -31.33 57.71
C ILE A 750 -13.68 -31.12 56.34
N VAL A 751 -14.32 -30.37 55.45
CA VAL A 751 -13.75 -30.00 54.16
C VAL A 751 -12.79 -28.84 54.40
N GLY A 752 -11.49 -29.06 54.35
CA GLY A 752 -10.47 -28.13 54.80
C GLY A 752 -9.44 -28.75 55.74
N ASP A 753 -8.51 -27.92 56.17
CA ASP A 753 -7.31 -28.36 56.88
C ASP A 753 -7.41 -28.16 58.39
N ILE A 754 -6.75 -29.04 59.14
CA ILE A 754 -6.79 -29.05 60.61
C ILE A 754 -5.41 -28.74 61.19
N TYR A 755 -5.34 -27.72 62.04
CA TYR A 755 -4.09 -27.29 62.69
C TYR A 755 -4.23 -27.32 64.21
N VAL A 756 -3.37 -28.08 64.90
CA VAL A 756 -3.43 -28.24 66.36
C VAL A 756 -2.05 -28.05 66.97
N ALA A 757 -1.85 -27.00 67.76
CA ALA A 757 -0.54 -26.68 68.33
C ALA A 757 -0.15 -27.58 69.52
N ASN A 758 -1.13 -28.10 70.27
CA ASN A 758 -0.90 -29.03 71.38
C ASN A 758 -1.40 -30.45 71.08
N GLU A 759 -2.25 -31.04 71.91
CA GLU A 759 -2.70 -32.44 71.76
C GLU A 759 -4.02 -32.54 70.99
N LEU A 760 -4.11 -33.52 70.08
CA LEU A 760 -5.36 -33.94 69.46
C LEU A 760 -5.92 -35.16 70.22
N ILE A 761 -7.12 -35.03 70.79
CA ILE A 761 -7.74 -36.03 71.67
C ILE A 761 -8.99 -36.63 71.02
N LEU A 762 -9.01 -37.94 70.79
CA LEU A 762 -10.16 -38.68 70.27
C LEU A 762 -10.79 -39.56 71.36
N ARG A 763 -12.02 -39.24 71.75
CA ARG A 763 -12.77 -39.95 72.80
C ARG A 763 -13.98 -40.68 72.24
N GLY A 764 -14.18 -41.92 72.68
CA GLY A 764 -15.30 -42.74 72.24
C GLY A 764 -15.13 -43.21 70.79
N GLU A 765 -16.22 -43.19 70.01
CA GLU A 765 -16.19 -43.52 68.58
C GLU A 765 -16.22 -42.23 67.74
N SER A 766 -15.02 -41.75 67.37
CA SER A 766 -14.81 -40.53 66.60
C SER A 766 -14.04 -40.85 65.32
N ARG A 767 -14.72 -40.82 64.18
CA ARG A 767 -14.15 -41.02 62.84
C ARG A 767 -14.24 -39.71 62.07
N VAL A 768 -13.10 -39.10 61.75
CA VAL A 768 -13.02 -37.75 61.14
C VAL A 768 -12.29 -37.82 59.81
N VAL A 769 -12.92 -37.31 58.75
CA VAL A 769 -12.35 -37.10 57.41
C VAL A 769 -11.98 -35.63 57.28
N PHE A 770 -10.81 -35.36 56.71
CA PHE A 770 -10.26 -34.01 56.50
C PHE A 770 -9.23 -34.05 55.36
N ASP A 771 -8.83 -32.89 54.86
CA ASP A 771 -7.85 -32.81 53.78
C ASP A 771 -6.43 -33.00 54.32
N TYR A 772 -5.86 -31.97 54.97
CA TYR A 772 -4.58 -32.08 55.65
C TYR A 772 -4.70 -31.84 57.16
N MET A 773 -3.74 -32.39 57.91
CA MET A 773 -3.65 -32.12 59.34
C MET A 773 -2.21 -31.90 59.78
N GLN A 774 -1.98 -30.81 60.49
CA GLN A 774 -0.69 -30.44 61.04
C GLN A 774 -0.76 -30.35 62.57
N LEU A 775 0.07 -31.15 63.25
CA LEU A 775 0.02 -31.32 64.70
C LEU A 775 1.36 -30.94 65.33
N GLY A 776 1.35 -30.06 66.33
CA GLY A 776 2.54 -29.70 67.10
C GLY A 776 2.99 -30.81 68.07
N LYS A 777 2.09 -31.73 68.46
CA LYS A 777 2.39 -32.86 69.35
C LYS A 777 1.63 -34.16 68.97
N GLU A 778 1.65 -35.14 69.88
CA GLU A 778 1.05 -36.46 69.70
C GLU A 778 -0.49 -36.45 69.64
N VAL A 779 -1.05 -37.55 69.11
CA VAL A 779 -2.49 -37.83 69.07
C VAL A 779 -2.84 -38.83 70.17
N ASP A 780 -3.72 -38.45 71.10
CA ASP A 780 -4.31 -39.38 72.09
C ASP A 780 -5.61 -39.99 71.53
N SER A 781 -5.57 -41.30 71.22
CA SER A 781 -6.67 -41.99 70.54
C SER A 781 -7.09 -43.29 71.23
N GLN A 782 -8.41 -43.47 71.41
CA GLN A 782 -9.00 -44.74 71.85
C GLN A 782 -9.19 -45.71 70.66
N LYS A 783 -9.16 -47.03 70.93
CA LYS A 783 -9.19 -48.12 69.92
C LYS A 783 -10.33 -48.08 68.87
N LYS A 784 -11.39 -47.27 69.07
CA LYS A 784 -12.55 -47.17 68.17
C LYS A 784 -12.58 -45.89 67.34
N SER A 785 -11.64 -44.97 67.53
CA SER A 785 -11.55 -43.72 66.78
C SER A 785 -10.58 -43.83 65.61
N ALA A 786 -10.80 -43.04 64.56
CA ALA A 786 -9.95 -43.01 63.37
C ALA A 786 -9.86 -41.61 62.76
N LEU A 787 -8.66 -41.25 62.32
CA LEU A 787 -8.41 -40.12 61.44
C LEU A 787 -8.29 -40.65 60.02
N LEU A 788 -9.00 -40.04 59.09
CA LEU A 788 -9.12 -40.47 57.70
C LEU A 788 -8.68 -39.30 56.79
N PRO A 789 -7.36 -39.02 56.70
CA PRO A 789 -6.86 -37.95 55.85
C PRO A 789 -7.11 -38.27 54.37
N LEU A 790 -7.49 -37.26 53.61
CA LEU A 790 -7.54 -37.31 52.14
C LEU A 790 -6.19 -36.90 51.55
N GLY A 791 -5.43 -36.06 52.25
CA GLY A 791 -4.02 -35.78 52.05
C GLY A 791 -3.15 -36.51 53.07
N ALA A 792 -2.43 -35.74 53.90
CA ALA A 792 -1.46 -36.27 54.87
C ALA A 792 -1.64 -35.69 56.28
N ILE A 793 -1.05 -36.38 57.26
CA ILE A 793 -0.95 -35.93 58.67
C ILE A 793 0.52 -35.68 58.98
N SER A 794 0.87 -34.43 59.27
CA SER A 794 2.18 -34.06 59.80
C SER A 794 2.13 -34.01 61.32
N ARG A 795 3.03 -34.76 61.98
CA ARG A 795 3.11 -34.89 63.44
C ARG A 795 4.38 -34.25 63.93
N GLU A 796 4.33 -33.63 65.11
CA GLU A 796 5.46 -32.89 65.70
C GLU A 796 5.97 -31.78 64.75
N SER A 797 5.04 -31.09 64.08
CA SER A 797 5.32 -30.03 63.13
C SER A 797 5.63 -28.71 63.82
N ASP A 798 6.77 -28.12 63.47
CA ASP A 798 7.16 -26.78 63.90
C ASP A 798 6.37 -25.67 63.19
N CYS A 799 5.57 -26.04 62.18
CA CYS A 799 4.90 -25.12 61.27
C CYS A 799 3.46 -24.83 61.69
N VAL A 800 2.97 -25.43 62.78
CA VAL A 800 1.65 -25.08 63.32
C VAL A 800 1.69 -23.66 63.87
N VAL A 801 1.15 -22.73 63.10
CA VAL A 801 1.08 -21.32 63.49
C VAL A 801 0.08 -21.15 64.63
N SER A 802 0.53 -20.49 65.69
CA SER A 802 -0.33 -20.07 66.80
C SER A 802 -0.45 -18.55 66.79
N PHE A 803 -1.68 -18.06 66.92
CA PHE A 803 -1.98 -16.63 66.91
C PHE A 803 -2.25 -16.13 68.33
N ASP A 804 -1.71 -14.95 68.64
CA ASP A 804 -2.00 -14.27 69.89
C ASP A 804 -3.49 -13.87 69.95
N GLN A 805 -4.06 -13.93 71.15
CA GLN A 805 -5.43 -13.46 71.39
C GLN A 805 -5.55 -11.97 71.02
N PRO A 806 -6.42 -11.60 70.07
CA PRO A 806 -6.59 -10.21 69.69
C PRO A 806 -7.24 -9.43 70.83
N ILE A 807 -6.64 -8.29 71.17
CA ILE A 807 -7.18 -7.36 72.16
C ILE A 807 -7.89 -6.24 71.41
N PHE A 808 -9.20 -6.08 71.64
CA PHE A 808 -9.96 -4.96 71.11
C PHE A 808 -10.52 -4.10 72.25
N GLU A 809 -10.42 -2.78 72.09
CA GLU A 809 -11.01 -1.82 73.03
C GLU A 809 -12.51 -1.70 72.77
N VAL A 810 -13.32 -2.09 73.76
CA VAL A 810 -14.77 -1.82 73.73
C VAL A 810 -15.01 -0.48 74.43
N PRO A 811 -15.52 0.56 73.74
CA PRO A 811 -15.77 1.88 74.30
C PRO A 811 -16.60 1.79 75.58
N ASP A 812 -16.29 2.59 76.59
CA ASP A 812 -17.08 2.66 77.82
C ASP A 812 -18.56 2.98 77.52
N ASN A 813 -19.46 2.08 77.93
CA ASN A 813 -20.88 2.21 77.68
C ASN A 813 -21.57 2.83 78.89
N ASN A 814 -21.68 4.16 78.87
CA ASN A 814 -22.38 4.94 79.89
C ASN A 814 -23.87 5.19 79.53
N SER A 815 -24.41 4.47 78.53
CA SER A 815 -25.77 4.65 78.08
C SER A 815 -26.77 4.30 79.19
N LYS A 816 -27.90 5.01 79.20
CA LYS A 816 -29.05 4.67 80.06
C LYS A 816 -30.14 3.93 79.28
N GLU A 817 -30.01 3.85 77.96
CA GLU A 817 -31.00 3.26 77.05
C GLU A 817 -31.15 1.76 77.30
N LYS A 818 -32.36 1.34 77.67
CA LYS A 818 -32.73 -0.06 77.89
C LYS A 818 -33.90 -0.41 77.00
N ILE A 819 -33.71 -1.41 76.15
CA ILE A 819 -34.70 -1.86 75.18
C ILE A 819 -35.17 -3.26 75.56
N GLN A 820 -36.49 -3.46 75.61
CA GLN A 820 -37.09 -4.77 75.79
C GLN A 820 -38.11 -5.01 74.68
N LEU A 821 -37.87 -6.00 73.84
CA LEU A 821 -38.78 -6.41 72.77
C LEU A 821 -39.78 -7.40 73.36
N LYS A 822 -41.06 -7.05 73.32
CA LYS A 822 -42.16 -7.89 73.81
C LYS A 822 -42.49 -8.99 72.78
N LYS A 823 -43.03 -10.12 73.26
CA LYS A 823 -43.37 -11.30 72.45
C LYS A 823 -44.04 -10.92 71.11
N GLY A 824 -43.46 -11.38 70.00
CA GLY A 824 -43.99 -11.17 68.64
C GLY A 824 -43.68 -9.82 67.99
N ASN A 825 -43.02 -8.88 68.66
CA ASN A 825 -42.77 -7.54 68.13
C ASN A 825 -41.50 -7.45 67.27
N SER A 826 -41.52 -6.55 66.30
CA SER A 826 -40.35 -6.13 65.50
C SER A 826 -39.83 -4.75 65.94
N LEU A 827 -38.51 -4.52 65.85
CA LEU A 827 -37.86 -3.23 66.11
C LEU A 827 -36.73 -2.98 65.11
N ASP A 828 -36.77 -1.81 64.44
CA ASP A 828 -35.62 -1.25 63.73
C ASP A 828 -34.77 -0.45 64.71
N LEU A 829 -33.52 -0.86 64.91
CA LEU A 829 -32.60 -0.22 65.85
C LEU A 829 -31.47 0.47 65.10
N ALA A 830 -31.38 1.80 65.24
CA ALA A 830 -30.28 2.58 64.67
C ALA A 830 -28.93 2.25 65.35
N PRO A 831 -27.79 2.45 64.67
CA PRO A 831 -26.45 2.31 65.26
C PRO A 831 -26.28 3.21 66.49
N GLY A 832 -25.59 2.71 67.52
CA GLY A 832 -25.45 3.46 68.76
C GLY A 832 -25.03 2.63 69.97
N THR A 833 -25.13 3.26 71.14
CA THR A 833 -24.67 2.68 72.41
C THR A 833 -25.84 2.42 73.36
N TYR A 834 -26.02 1.17 73.79
CA TYR A 834 -27.18 0.69 74.53
C TYR A 834 -26.78 -0.06 75.79
N ARG A 835 -27.45 0.23 76.91
CA ARG A 835 -27.17 -0.44 78.18
C ARG A 835 -27.67 -1.87 78.21
N SER A 836 -28.87 -2.12 77.69
CA SER A 836 -29.37 -3.49 77.62
C SER A 836 -30.40 -3.67 76.52
N ILE A 837 -30.30 -4.76 75.78
CA ILE A 837 -31.33 -5.24 74.85
C ILE A 837 -31.81 -6.62 75.34
N ASP A 838 -33.11 -6.74 75.64
CA ASP A 838 -33.75 -7.99 76.07
C ASP A 838 -34.83 -8.40 75.07
N MET A 839 -34.63 -9.55 74.41
CA MET A 839 -35.52 -10.07 73.38
C MET A 839 -36.34 -11.25 73.91
N LEU A 840 -37.67 -11.16 73.80
CA LEU A 840 -38.60 -12.23 74.17
C LEU A 840 -38.99 -13.09 72.95
N GLU A 841 -39.90 -14.04 73.16
CA GLU A 841 -40.27 -15.07 72.16
C GLU A 841 -40.83 -14.45 70.87
N GLY A 842 -40.41 -14.94 69.70
CA GLY A 842 -40.93 -14.49 68.41
C GLY A 842 -40.61 -13.03 68.06
N THR A 843 -39.59 -12.43 68.67
CA THR A 843 -39.22 -11.02 68.41
C THR A 843 -38.30 -10.89 67.21
N ILE A 844 -38.38 -9.76 66.50
CA ILE A 844 -37.53 -9.43 65.36
C ILE A 844 -36.74 -8.15 65.69
N LEU A 845 -35.42 -8.18 65.58
CA LEU A 845 -34.54 -7.02 65.72
C LEU A 845 -33.85 -6.77 64.38
N ASN A 846 -34.15 -5.65 63.74
CA ASN A 846 -33.50 -5.24 62.49
C ASN A 846 -32.41 -4.22 62.81
N LEU A 847 -31.17 -4.51 62.40
CA LEU A 847 -30.02 -3.63 62.51
C LEU A 847 -29.62 -3.15 61.12
N GLU A 848 -29.25 -1.89 61.00
CA GLU A 848 -28.72 -1.29 59.76
C GLU A 848 -27.20 -1.10 59.86
N SER A 849 -26.54 -0.89 58.73
CA SER A 849 -25.10 -0.62 58.65
C SER A 849 -24.61 0.40 59.68
N GLY A 850 -23.60 0.03 60.47
CA GLY A 850 -23.04 0.88 61.51
C GLY A 850 -22.48 0.12 62.71
N VAL A 851 -22.11 0.88 63.75
CA VAL A 851 -21.50 0.35 64.97
C VAL A 851 -22.50 0.32 66.12
N TYR A 852 -22.66 -0.85 66.74
CA TYR A 852 -23.53 -1.07 67.89
C TYR A 852 -22.70 -1.46 69.11
N ASN A 853 -22.89 -0.75 70.22
CA ASN A 853 -22.21 -1.05 71.48
C ASN A 853 -23.24 -1.48 72.53
N PHE A 854 -23.29 -2.77 72.85
CA PHE A 854 -24.21 -3.35 73.82
C PHE A 854 -23.49 -3.72 75.12
N ASP A 855 -23.89 -3.10 76.24
CA ASP A 855 -23.35 -3.52 77.54
C ASP A 855 -23.91 -4.90 77.94
N SER A 856 -25.20 -5.15 77.67
CA SER A 856 -25.83 -6.45 77.82
C SER A 856 -26.80 -6.76 76.67
N TRP A 857 -26.64 -7.90 76.02
CA TRP A 857 -27.57 -8.41 75.01
C TRP A 857 -28.11 -9.78 75.43
N LYS A 858 -29.41 -9.85 75.66
CA LYS A 858 -30.09 -11.03 76.21
C LYS A 858 -31.21 -11.46 75.28
N ILE A 859 -31.24 -12.75 74.95
CA ILE A 859 -32.26 -13.35 74.10
C ILE A 859 -32.90 -14.46 74.92
N SER A 860 -34.04 -14.12 75.52
CA SER A 860 -34.70 -14.91 76.56
C SER A 860 -35.83 -15.81 76.03
N GLY A 861 -36.34 -15.56 74.81
CA GLY A 861 -37.48 -16.29 74.26
C GLY A 861 -37.14 -17.01 72.95
N LYS A 862 -37.89 -18.09 72.66
CA LYS A 862 -37.71 -18.94 71.47
C LYS A 862 -38.09 -18.21 70.18
N ASN A 863 -37.48 -18.61 69.08
CA ASN A 863 -37.72 -18.11 67.72
C ASN A 863 -37.50 -16.60 67.60
N ALA A 864 -36.45 -16.07 68.23
CA ALA A 864 -36.05 -14.67 68.04
C ALA A 864 -35.22 -14.52 66.75
N THR A 865 -35.47 -13.49 65.95
CA THR A 865 -34.75 -13.21 64.70
C THR A 865 -34.01 -11.89 64.79
N ILE A 866 -32.74 -11.88 64.42
CA ILE A 866 -31.88 -10.71 64.30
C ILE A 866 -31.57 -10.56 62.81
N ASN A 867 -32.06 -9.51 62.18
CA ASN A 867 -31.78 -9.22 60.78
C ASN A 867 -30.70 -8.14 60.68
N PHE A 868 -29.67 -8.42 59.89
CA PHE A 868 -28.60 -7.48 59.57
C PHE A 868 -28.81 -6.95 58.15
N ASN A 869 -29.17 -5.68 58.04
CA ASN A 869 -29.25 -4.98 56.77
C ASN A 869 -27.90 -4.32 56.47
N VAL A 870 -27.08 -5.00 55.67
CA VAL A 870 -25.73 -4.56 55.27
C VAL A 870 -25.72 -3.73 53.97
N SER A 871 -26.89 -3.36 53.43
CA SER A 871 -27.01 -2.66 52.14
C SER A 871 -26.25 -1.33 52.07
N ASN A 872 -25.98 -0.70 53.22
CA ASN A 872 -25.30 0.59 53.33
C ASN A 872 -23.88 0.47 53.95
N GLY A 873 -23.30 -0.74 53.98
CA GLY A 873 -21.98 -1.01 54.57
C GLY A 873 -22.02 -1.99 55.76
N PRO A 874 -20.87 -2.18 56.44
CA PRO A 874 -20.72 -3.23 57.44
C PRO A 874 -21.46 -2.94 58.74
N ILE A 875 -21.77 -4.01 59.48
CA ILE A 875 -22.31 -3.96 60.84
C ILE A 875 -21.26 -4.51 61.80
N LEU A 876 -20.84 -3.66 62.75
CA LEU A 876 -19.97 -4.06 63.85
C LEU A 876 -20.74 -4.00 65.17
N ILE A 877 -20.85 -5.14 65.85
CA ILE A 877 -21.54 -5.25 67.14
C ILE A 877 -20.52 -5.57 68.21
N GLN A 878 -20.35 -4.67 69.17
CA GLN A 878 -19.48 -4.86 70.32
C GLN A 878 -20.33 -5.17 71.55
N VAL A 879 -20.10 -6.32 72.17
CA VAL A 879 -20.91 -6.83 73.28
C VAL A 879 -20.04 -7.09 74.50
N ARG A 880 -20.47 -6.61 75.68
CA ARG A 880 -19.81 -6.91 76.96
C ARG A 880 -20.39 -8.12 77.68
N LYS A 881 -21.72 -8.28 77.65
CA LYS A 881 -22.43 -9.42 78.22
C LYS A 881 -23.44 -10.00 77.22
N TRP A 882 -23.21 -11.22 76.76
CA TRP A 882 -24.07 -11.87 75.77
C TRP A 882 -24.75 -13.11 76.37
N LEU A 883 -26.08 -13.16 76.31
CA LEU A 883 -26.91 -14.21 76.90
C LEU A 883 -27.93 -14.75 75.89
N PRO A 884 -27.51 -15.56 74.91
CA PRO A 884 -28.40 -16.30 74.03
C PRO A 884 -28.92 -17.56 74.76
N HIS A 885 -30.19 -17.60 75.18
CA HIS A 885 -30.71 -18.71 75.99
C HIS A 885 -31.75 -19.60 75.28
N ALA A 886 -32.13 -19.28 74.04
CA ALA A 886 -33.21 -19.95 73.31
C ALA A 886 -32.94 -19.99 71.79
N ASP A 887 -33.77 -20.77 71.09
CA ASP A 887 -33.79 -20.91 69.63
C ASP A 887 -33.87 -19.53 68.95
N GLN A 888 -32.98 -19.26 68.00
CA GLN A 888 -32.81 -17.93 67.42
C GLN A 888 -32.16 -17.99 66.03
N GLN A 889 -32.31 -16.91 65.27
CA GLN A 889 -31.75 -16.76 63.93
C GLN A 889 -31.03 -15.42 63.82
N TYR A 890 -29.83 -15.42 63.25
CA TYR A 890 -29.09 -14.22 62.89
C TYR A 890 -28.91 -14.25 61.37
N LEU A 891 -29.54 -13.31 60.67
CA LEU A 891 -29.70 -13.34 59.21
C LEU A 891 -29.04 -12.11 58.59
N ALA A 892 -28.09 -12.31 57.66
CA ALA A 892 -27.37 -11.22 57.00
C ALA A 892 -27.90 -10.88 55.59
N GLY A 893 -28.83 -11.67 55.05
CA GLY A 893 -29.38 -11.48 53.71
C GLY A 893 -28.76 -12.44 52.69
N SER A 894 -28.49 -11.96 51.47
CA SER A 894 -27.96 -12.77 50.36
C SER A 894 -26.55 -13.31 50.62
N ASP A 895 -26.17 -14.33 49.85
CA ASP A 895 -24.84 -14.94 49.87
C ASP A 895 -23.71 -13.88 49.86
N GLY A 896 -22.76 -14.01 50.80
CA GLY A 896 -21.63 -13.09 50.99
C GLY A 896 -21.87 -11.97 52.00
N ALA A 897 -23.12 -11.63 52.33
CA ALA A 897 -23.47 -10.56 53.26
C ALA A 897 -22.98 -10.82 54.70
N GLN A 898 -22.87 -12.08 55.11
CA GLN A 898 -22.36 -12.51 56.41
C GLN A 898 -20.94 -12.02 56.70
N SER A 899 -20.10 -11.87 55.66
CA SER A 899 -18.73 -11.34 55.81
C SER A 899 -18.71 -9.89 56.33
N MET A 900 -19.77 -9.13 56.09
CA MET A 900 -19.93 -7.73 56.51
C MET A 900 -20.51 -7.57 57.91
N VAL A 901 -20.83 -8.67 58.61
CA VAL A 901 -21.36 -8.67 59.98
C VAL A 901 -20.30 -9.20 60.93
N SER A 902 -19.86 -8.37 61.87
CA SER A 902 -18.85 -8.76 62.87
C SER A 902 -19.35 -8.52 64.29
N ILE A 903 -19.29 -9.54 65.13
CA ILE A 903 -19.66 -9.48 66.55
C ILE A 903 -18.42 -9.68 67.42
N HIS A 904 -18.01 -8.62 68.10
CA HIS A 904 -16.87 -8.59 69.00
C HIS A 904 -17.36 -8.73 70.45
N TYR A 905 -17.18 -9.90 71.04
CA TYR A 905 -17.57 -10.21 72.41
C TYR A 905 -16.38 -10.09 73.38
N SER A 906 -16.41 -9.04 74.20
CA SER A 906 -15.34 -8.72 75.16
C SER A 906 -15.52 -9.37 76.54
N GLY A 907 -16.65 -10.04 76.77
CA GLY A 907 -16.89 -10.75 78.03
C GLY A 907 -16.07 -12.04 78.12
N ASN A 908 -15.95 -12.58 79.33
CA ASN A 908 -15.31 -13.86 79.60
C ASN A 908 -16.30 -14.96 80.01
N GLU A 909 -17.59 -14.62 80.13
CA GLU A 909 -18.65 -15.57 80.45
C GLU A 909 -18.95 -16.45 79.23
N PRO A 910 -19.20 -17.76 79.42
CA PRO A 910 -19.54 -18.67 78.33
C PRO A 910 -20.83 -18.26 77.59
N VAL A 911 -20.79 -18.39 76.26
CA VAL A 911 -21.90 -18.15 75.34
C VAL A 911 -22.31 -19.47 74.73
N ARG A 912 -23.60 -19.83 74.77
CA ARG A 912 -24.10 -21.07 74.18
C ARG A 912 -25.29 -20.80 73.26
N PHE A 913 -25.12 -21.08 71.99
CA PHE A 913 -26.16 -21.09 70.96
C PHE A 913 -26.86 -22.45 70.96
N LYS A 914 -28.19 -22.46 70.88
CA LYS A 914 -29.01 -23.68 70.85
C LYS A 914 -29.95 -23.58 69.66
N ASN A 915 -29.99 -24.61 68.82
CA ASN A 915 -30.85 -24.66 67.64
C ASN A 915 -30.84 -23.31 66.87
N THR A 916 -29.64 -22.80 66.62
CA THR A 916 -29.40 -21.46 66.09
C THR A 916 -28.86 -21.54 64.67
N PHE A 917 -29.42 -20.73 63.77
CA PHE A 917 -28.79 -20.40 62.50
C PHE A 917 -28.12 -19.04 62.62
N PHE A 918 -26.81 -18.97 62.40
CA PHE A 918 -26.03 -17.76 62.61
C PHE A 918 -25.26 -17.38 61.35
N GLN A 919 -25.60 -16.25 60.74
CA GLN A 919 -24.85 -15.65 59.63
C GLN A 919 -24.02 -14.46 60.14
N GLY A 920 -22.70 -14.62 60.17
CA GLY A 920 -21.76 -13.55 60.56
C GLY A 920 -20.48 -14.06 61.19
N ASN A 921 -19.62 -13.12 61.57
CA ASN A 921 -18.32 -13.40 62.17
C ASN A 921 -18.34 -13.13 63.68
N ILE A 922 -17.78 -14.04 64.49
CA ILE A 922 -17.70 -13.91 65.95
C ILE A 922 -16.24 -13.87 66.38
N LEU A 923 -15.88 -12.80 67.10
CA LEU A 923 -14.60 -12.65 67.78
C LEU A 923 -14.81 -12.58 69.30
N ALA A 924 -14.43 -13.63 70.02
CA ALA A 924 -14.66 -13.83 71.46
C ALA A 924 -13.39 -14.33 72.19
N PRO A 925 -12.28 -13.58 72.16
CA PRO A 925 -10.94 -14.04 72.54
C PRO A 925 -10.81 -14.47 74.01
N PHE A 926 -11.73 -14.06 74.88
CA PHE A 926 -11.69 -14.35 76.33
C PHE A 926 -12.80 -15.30 76.80
N ALA A 927 -13.68 -15.76 75.92
CA ALA A 927 -14.84 -16.56 76.29
C ALA A 927 -14.86 -17.92 75.61
N SER A 928 -15.62 -18.83 76.21
CA SER A 928 -16.04 -20.05 75.55
C SER A 928 -17.31 -19.77 74.72
N VAL A 929 -17.34 -20.22 73.48
CA VAL A 929 -18.50 -20.15 72.59
C VAL A 929 -18.87 -21.55 72.14
N ASP A 930 -20.12 -21.97 72.40
CA ASP A 930 -20.66 -23.31 72.12
C ASP A 930 -21.86 -23.21 71.18
N PHE A 931 -21.77 -23.80 70.00
CA PHE A 931 -22.89 -24.05 69.10
C PHE A 931 -23.44 -25.44 69.38
N ALA A 932 -24.67 -25.52 69.89
CA ALA A 932 -25.30 -26.75 70.36
C ALA A 932 -26.66 -27.01 69.69
N GLU A 933 -27.14 -28.25 69.80
CA GLU A 933 -28.49 -28.68 69.41
C GLU A 933 -28.77 -28.41 67.91
N ASN A 934 -27.95 -28.98 67.01
CA ASN A 934 -28.01 -28.80 65.55
C ASN A 934 -27.94 -27.34 65.09
N SER A 935 -27.13 -26.51 65.76
CA SER A 935 -26.89 -25.15 65.29
C SER A 935 -25.98 -25.13 64.06
N LEU A 936 -26.14 -24.13 63.19
CA LEU A 936 -25.30 -23.90 62.02
C LEU A 936 -24.72 -22.49 62.07
N LEU A 937 -23.40 -22.39 61.93
CA LEU A 937 -22.67 -21.14 61.74
C LEU A 937 -22.27 -20.98 60.26
N GLU A 938 -22.70 -19.89 59.65
CA GLU A 938 -22.23 -19.41 58.34
C GLU A 938 -21.35 -18.18 58.55
N GLY A 939 -20.03 -18.36 58.54
CA GLY A 939 -19.06 -17.32 58.84
C GLY A 939 -17.87 -17.83 59.64
N THR A 940 -17.23 -16.95 60.41
CA THR A 940 -16.04 -17.27 61.21
C THR A 940 -16.32 -17.26 62.71
N LEU A 941 -15.61 -18.11 63.46
CA LEU A 941 -15.64 -18.12 64.92
C LEU A 941 -14.24 -18.25 65.51
N TYR A 942 -13.79 -17.16 66.11
CA TYR A 942 -12.53 -17.10 66.86
C TYR A 942 -12.84 -16.86 68.34
N ALA A 943 -12.52 -17.82 69.21
CA ALA A 943 -12.84 -17.71 70.63
C ALA A 943 -11.75 -18.31 71.52
N ASN A 944 -11.77 -18.01 72.82
CA ASN A 944 -10.86 -18.67 73.76
C ASN A 944 -11.05 -20.19 73.69
N LYS A 945 -12.31 -20.63 73.78
CA LYS A 945 -12.71 -22.03 73.55
C LYS A 945 -13.85 -22.07 72.55
N VAL A 946 -13.68 -22.84 71.49
CA VAL A 946 -14.73 -23.08 70.50
C VAL A 946 -15.31 -24.46 70.71
N GLN A 947 -16.64 -24.57 70.73
CA GLN A 947 -17.31 -25.86 70.85
C GLN A 947 -18.43 -25.99 69.82
N PHE A 948 -18.50 -27.15 69.17
CA PHE A 948 -19.64 -27.58 68.36
C PHE A 948 -20.16 -28.89 68.96
N THR A 949 -21.34 -28.82 69.57
CA THR A 949 -21.94 -29.91 70.33
C THR A 949 -23.30 -30.30 69.77
N ASP A 950 -23.75 -31.51 70.10
CA ASP A 950 -25.10 -31.99 69.80
C ASP A 950 -25.51 -31.83 68.32
N GLY A 951 -24.60 -32.17 67.39
CA GLY A 951 -24.86 -32.21 65.94
C GLY A 951 -24.70 -30.90 65.17
N SER A 952 -24.12 -29.88 65.80
CA SER A 952 -23.92 -28.56 65.19
C SER A 952 -22.76 -28.54 64.19
N THR A 953 -22.84 -27.68 63.17
CA THR A 953 -21.88 -27.57 62.04
C THR A 953 -21.53 -26.13 61.71
N PHE A 954 -20.55 -25.93 60.82
CA PHE A 954 -20.20 -24.62 60.29
C PHE A 954 -19.88 -24.65 58.79
N ILE A 955 -20.05 -23.51 58.12
CA ILE A 955 -19.65 -23.23 56.75
C ILE A 955 -18.86 -21.93 56.75
N GLY A 956 -17.60 -22.00 56.35
CA GLY A 956 -16.69 -20.87 56.27
C GLY A 956 -17.04 -19.89 55.15
N PRO A 957 -16.60 -18.62 55.24
CA PRO A 957 -16.91 -17.61 54.22
C PRO A 957 -16.54 -17.99 52.79
N LYS A 958 -15.40 -18.68 52.58
CA LYS A 958 -14.91 -19.12 51.26
C LYS A 958 -15.88 -20.07 50.54
N TYR A 959 -16.73 -20.78 51.28
CA TYR A 959 -17.67 -21.80 50.76
C TYR A 959 -19.09 -21.26 50.57
N LEU A 960 -19.35 -20.02 51.00
CA LEU A 960 -20.66 -19.38 50.91
C LEU A 960 -20.78 -18.49 49.67
N ALA A 961 -19.68 -18.15 49.02
CA ALA A 961 -19.68 -17.46 47.74
C ALA A 961 -19.79 -18.48 46.60
N PRO A 962 -20.57 -18.21 45.55
CA PRO A 962 -20.50 -19.03 44.34
C PRO A 962 -19.10 -18.94 43.75
N LEU A 963 -18.63 -20.05 43.17
CA LEU A 963 -17.38 -20.11 42.42
C LEU A 963 -17.36 -18.98 41.39
N ASN A 964 -16.28 -18.22 41.23
CA ASN A 964 -16.17 -17.16 40.23
C ASN A 964 -15.86 -17.74 38.85
N ALA A 965 -16.90 -18.29 38.21
CA ALA A 965 -16.89 -18.83 36.85
C ALA A 965 -17.98 -18.17 36.00
N SER A 966 -17.87 -18.28 34.67
CA SER A 966 -18.94 -17.87 33.75
C SER A 966 -20.26 -18.56 34.10
N PRO A 967 -21.43 -17.91 33.87
CA PRO A 967 -22.74 -18.49 34.17
C PRO A 967 -22.98 -19.88 33.54
N GLU A 968 -22.32 -20.16 32.41
CA GLU A 968 -22.36 -21.44 31.69
C GLU A 968 -21.60 -22.56 32.43
N CYS A 969 -20.61 -22.18 33.26
CA CYS A 969 -19.78 -23.07 34.06
C CYS A 969 -20.13 -23.09 35.54
N GLN A 970 -21.10 -22.27 35.98
CA GLN A 970 -21.67 -22.39 37.31
C GLN A 970 -22.38 -23.74 37.44
N PRO A 971 -22.20 -24.47 38.55
CA PRO A 971 -22.99 -25.67 38.80
C PRO A 971 -24.49 -25.31 38.76
N LEU A 972 -25.29 -26.15 38.12
CA LEU A 972 -26.77 -26.03 38.01
C LEU A 972 -27.51 -25.98 39.36
N ASP A 973 -26.80 -25.90 40.50
CA ASP A 973 -27.33 -25.80 41.85
C ASP A 973 -28.14 -24.53 42.09
N GLU A 974 -27.94 -23.44 41.34
CA GLU A 974 -28.83 -22.27 41.44
C GLU A 974 -30.27 -22.60 40.98
N ALA A 975 -30.42 -23.53 40.03
CA ALA A 975 -31.71 -24.01 39.56
C ALA A 975 -32.30 -25.09 40.50
N ALA A 976 -31.46 -25.93 41.11
CA ALA A 976 -31.89 -26.91 42.11
C ALA A 976 -32.29 -26.26 43.44
N ARG A 977 -31.54 -25.24 43.90
CA ARG A 977 -31.82 -24.43 45.10
C ARG A 977 -33.08 -23.59 44.93
N LYS A 978 -33.31 -22.99 43.75
CA LYS A 978 -34.59 -22.32 43.44
C LYS A 978 -35.77 -23.29 43.37
N LEU A 979 -35.56 -24.50 42.84
CA LEU A 979 -36.60 -25.53 42.81
C LEU A 979 -36.89 -26.05 44.22
N GLU A 980 -35.88 -26.17 45.09
CA GLU A 980 -36.04 -26.48 46.51
C GLU A 980 -36.72 -25.34 47.28
N GLU A 981 -36.41 -24.07 47.02
CA GLU A 981 -37.10 -22.92 47.62
C GLU A 981 -38.58 -22.83 47.18
N GLU A 982 -38.89 -23.06 45.89
CA GLU A 982 -40.27 -23.16 45.39
C GLU A 982 -41.00 -24.40 45.95
N VAL A 983 -40.31 -25.54 46.10
CA VAL A 983 -40.88 -26.75 46.70
C VAL A 983 -41.08 -26.60 48.21
N GLN A 984 -40.22 -25.87 48.92
CA GLN A 984 -40.35 -25.58 50.35
C GLN A 984 -41.49 -24.59 50.60
N GLU A 985 -41.65 -23.53 49.78
CA GLU A 985 -42.80 -22.61 49.86
C GLU A 985 -44.12 -23.36 49.60
N VAL A 986 -44.16 -24.22 48.57
CA VAL A 986 -45.34 -25.03 48.24
C VAL A 986 -45.63 -26.08 49.32
N ALA A 987 -44.61 -26.74 49.89
CA ALA A 987 -44.76 -27.70 50.98
C ALA A 987 -45.27 -27.03 52.26
N THR A 988 -44.78 -25.84 52.59
CA THR A 988 -45.21 -25.08 53.78
C THR A 988 -46.64 -24.53 53.61
N GLU A 989 -47.05 -24.23 52.37
CA GLU A 989 -48.42 -23.82 52.04
C GLU A 989 -49.41 -25.00 52.02
N LEU A 990 -48.95 -26.21 51.64
CA LEU A 990 -49.73 -27.46 51.69
C LEU A 990 -49.87 -28.02 53.11
N ASP A 991 -48.82 -27.97 53.95
CA ASP A 991 -48.88 -28.43 55.35
C ASP A 991 -49.83 -27.55 56.19
N ARG A 992 -49.88 -26.23 55.91
CA ARG A 992 -50.87 -25.31 56.50
C ARG A 992 -52.31 -25.58 56.06
N LYS A 993 -52.52 -26.18 54.90
CA LYS A 993 -53.85 -26.53 54.37
C LYS A 993 -54.34 -27.90 54.88
N ASP A 994 -53.45 -28.78 55.33
CA ASP A 994 -53.76 -30.11 55.91
C ASP A 994 -54.15 -30.05 57.41
N GLU A 995 -53.72 -29.02 58.16
CA GLU A 995 -54.08 -28.82 59.58
C GLU A 995 -55.58 -28.60 59.84
N GLN A 996 -56.41 -28.41 58.80
CA GLN A 996 -57.85 -28.22 58.94
C GLN A 996 -58.69 -29.50 58.78
N ILE A 997 -58.09 -30.64 58.42
CA ILE A 997 -58.83 -31.91 58.27
C ILE A 997 -59.25 -32.42 59.67
N ARG A 998 -60.55 -32.54 59.89
CA ARG A 998 -61.15 -33.02 61.15
C ARG A 998 -61.89 -34.32 60.92
N MET A 999 -61.72 -35.26 61.85
CA MET A 999 -62.37 -36.56 61.78
C MET A 999 -63.35 -36.71 62.94
N TYR A 1000 -64.63 -36.88 62.60
CA TYR A 1000 -65.72 -37.00 63.56
C TYR A 1000 -66.30 -38.41 63.50
N PRO A 1001 -65.87 -39.34 64.39
CA PRO A 1001 -66.52 -40.62 64.52
C PRO A 1001 -67.92 -40.43 65.14
N ASN A 1002 -68.96 -40.95 64.51
CA ASN A 1002 -70.31 -41.03 65.08
C ASN A 1002 -70.56 -42.45 65.63
N PRO A 1003 -70.44 -42.67 66.95
CA PRO A 1003 -70.48 -44.02 67.53
C PRO A 1003 -71.87 -44.67 67.42
N THR A 1004 -72.93 -43.87 67.32
CA THR A 1004 -74.33 -44.33 67.25
C THR A 1004 -74.76 -44.78 65.86
N SER A 1005 -74.16 -44.24 64.80
CA SER A 1005 -74.49 -44.60 63.41
C SER A 1005 -73.41 -45.42 62.69
N ASN A 1006 -72.28 -45.72 63.36
CA ASN A 1006 -71.14 -46.44 62.77
C ASN A 1006 -70.55 -45.74 61.53
N ILE A 1007 -70.66 -44.42 61.44
CA ILE A 1007 -70.14 -43.61 60.33
C ILE A 1007 -68.96 -42.78 60.84
N LEU A 1008 -67.88 -42.72 60.05
CA LEU A 1008 -66.84 -41.73 60.22
C LEU A 1008 -67.01 -40.63 59.18
N THR A 1009 -67.07 -39.39 59.64
CA THR A 1009 -67.04 -38.20 58.78
C THR A 1009 -65.63 -37.61 58.78
N ILE A 1010 -65.06 -37.43 57.60
CA ILE A 1010 -63.83 -36.67 57.38
C ILE A 1010 -64.27 -35.34 56.77
N ASP A 1011 -63.98 -34.24 57.45
CA ASP A 1011 -64.42 -32.88 57.12
C ASP A 1011 -63.20 -31.96 56.99
N GLY A 1012 -63.33 -30.87 56.23
CA GLY A 1012 -62.23 -29.93 55.98
C GLY A 1012 -61.29 -30.30 54.83
N ILE A 1013 -61.73 -31.15 53.89
CA ILE A 1013 -60.99 -31.40 52.64
C ILE A 1013 -61.08 -30.14 51.77
N HIS A 1014 -59.92 -29.57 51.40
CA HIS A 1014 -59.89 -28.31 50.66
C HIS A 1014 -60.56 -28.45 49.27
N PRO A 1015 -61.39 -27.48 48.81
CA PRO A 1015 -62.08 -27.58 47.53
C PRO A 1015 -61.18 -27.79 46.30
N GLU A 1016 -59.94 -27.29 46.35
CA GLU A 1016 -58.97 -27.32 45.25
C GLU A 1016 -58.35 -28.71 45.00
N ILE A 1017 -58.44 -29.63 45.97
CA ILE A 1017 -57.91 -31.00 45.83
C ILE A 1017 -59.00 -32.03 45.48
N LEU A 1018 -60.24 -31.59 45.24
CA LEU A 1018 -61.34 -32.46 44.87
C LEU A 1018 -61.34 -32.77 43.35
N PRO A 1019 -61.57 -34.03 42.94
CA PRO A 1019 -61.82 -35.20 43.78
C PRO A 1019 -60.55 -35.75 44.45
N ALA A 1020 -60.58 -35.95 45.77
CA ALA A 1020 -59.43 -36.41 46.57
C ALA A 1020 -59.54 -37.90 46.90
N GLN A 1021 -58.44 -38.65 46.77
CA GLN A 1021 -58.41 -40.07 47.17
C GLN A 1021 -58.14 -40.20 48.67
N VAL A 1022 -59.05 -40.81 49.42
CA VAL A 1022 -58.86 -41.14 50.83
C VAL A 1022 -58.43 -42.61 50.96
N TYR A 1023 -57.33 -42.83 51.68
CA TYR A 1023 -56.75 -44.14 51.97
C TYR A 1023 -56.85 -44.45 53.46
N ILE A 1024 -57.23 -45.68 53.79
CA ILE A 1024 -57.36 -46.18 55.16
C ILE A 1024 -56.45 -47.39 55.31
N TYR A 1025 -55.55 -47.32 56.28
CA TYR A 1025 -54.55 -48.33 56.59
C TYR A 1025 -54.80 -48.96 57.97
N ASP A 1026 -54.48 -50.25 58.12
CA ASP A 1026 -54.44 -50.90 59.43
C ASP A 1026 -53.18 -50.52 60.25
N SER A 1027 -53.04 -51.07 61.45
CA SER A 1027 -51.90 -50.82 62.34
C SER A 1027 -50.54 -51.28 61.80
N ASN A 1028 -50.52 -52.09 60.74
CA ASN A 1028 -49.31 -52.52 60.04
C ASN A 1028 -49.10 -51.75 58.73
N PHE A 1029 -49.80 -50.63 58.54
CA PHE A 1029 -49.78 -49.79 57.34
C PHE A 1029 -50.21 -50.50 56.05
N ARG A 1030 -51.03 -51.56 56.16
CA ARG A 1030 -51.62 -52.21 54.98
C ARG A 1030 -52.89 -51.49 54.58
N LEU A 1031 -53.03 -51.15 53.30
CA LEU A 1031 -54.23 -50.48 52.79
C LEU A 1031 -55.43 -51.43 52.92
N VAL A 1032 -56.40 -51.06 53.75
CA VAL A 1032 -57.61 -51.86 54.00
C VAL A 1032 -58.83 -51.33 53.26
N LYS A 1033 -58.89 -50.03 52.96
CA LYS A 1033 -59.97 -49.41 52.20
C LYS A 1033 -59.51 -48.11 51.54
N SER A 1034 -60.03 -47.79 50.37
CA SER A 1034 -59.84 -46.50 49.73
C SER A 1034 -61.15 -46.00 49.12
N LEU A 1035 -61.37 -44.70 49.13
CA LEU A 1035 -62.58 -44.05 48.61
C LEU A 1035 -62.25 -42.68 48.05
N ILE A 1036 -63.07 -42.17 47.14
CA ILE A 1036 -62.87 -40.85 46.53
C ILE A 1036 -63.84 -39.86 47.18
N ALA A 1037 -63.30 -38.78 47.74
CA ALA A 1037 -64.05 -37.64 48.22
C ALA A 1037 -64.31 -36.68 47.05
N THR A 1038 -65.58 -36.41 46.76
CA THR A 1038 -66.01 -35.45 45.73
C THR A 1038 -66.57 -34.15 46.31
N SER A 1039 -66.58 -34.03 47.64
CA SER A 1039 -67.02 -32.88 48.42
C SER A 1039 -66.02 -32.62 49.56
N THR A 1040 -66.10 -31.45 50.17
CA THR A 1040 -65.20 -31.02 51.25
C THR A 1040 -65.37 -31.84 52.54
N ASP A 1041 -66.46 -32.61 52.63
CA ASP A 1041 -66.69 -33.66 53.60
C ASP A 1041 -66.95 -35.02 52.92
N VAL A 1042 -66.49 -36.10 53.53
CA VAL A 1042 -66.76 -37.46 53.07
C VAL A 1042 -67.11 -38.36 54.24
N GLN A 1043 -68.11 -39.21 54.04
CA GLN A 1043 -68.59 -40.14 55.05
C GLN A 1043 -68.43 -41.57 54.57
N PHE A 1044 -68.01 -42.47 55.47
CA PHE A 1044 -68.07 -43.89 55.18
C PHE A 1044 -68.48 -44.71 56.40
N ALA A 1045 -69.17 -45.82 56.13
CA ALA A 1045 -69.56 -46.77 57.15
C ALA A 1045 -68.32 -47.55 57.63
N MET A 1046 -68.08 -47.49 58.94
CA MET A 1046 -66.99 -48.21 59.61
C MET A 1046 -67.33 -49.68 59.87
N GLN A 1047 -68.55 -50.14 59.56
CA GLN A 1047 -69.00 -51.51 59.83
C GLN A 1047 -68.13 -52.60 59.16
N ASP A 1048 -67.47 -52.28 58.03
CA ASP A 1048 -66.62 -53.21 57.29
C ASP A 1048 -65.19 -53.31 57.85
N LEU A 1049 -64.84 -52.48 58.85
CA LEU A 1049 -63.53 -52.50 59.50
C LEU A 1049 -63.61 -53.29 60.80
N ALA A 1050 -62.59 -54.10 61.12
CA ALA A 1050 -62.48 -54.76 62.41
C ALA A 1050 -62.24 -53.75 63.55
N ASN A 1051 -62.32 -54.18 64.82
CA ASN A 1051 -61.91 -53.32 65.94
C ASN A 1051 -60.39 -53.25 65.95
N GLY A 1052 -59.83 -52.05 66.07
CA GLY A 1052 -58.39 -51.83 65.92
C GLY A 1052 -57.99 -50.38 65.68
N LEU A 1053 -56.68 -50.17 65.55
CA LEU A 1053 -56.07 -48.90 65.21
C LEU A 1053 -56.01 -48.76 63.68
N TYR A 1054 -56.48 -47.62 63.18
CA TYR A 1054 -56.45 -47.28 61.76
C TYR A 1054 -55.76 -45.95 61.54
N PHE A 1055 -55.10 -45.82 60.39
CA PHE A 1055 -54.53 -44.57 59.93
C PHE A 1055 -55.20 -44.14 58.63
N ILE A 1056 -55.56 -42.87 58.52
CA ILE A 1056 -56.27 -42.32 57.37
C ILE A 1056 -55.42 -41.23 56.73
N ARG A 1057 -55.29 -41.29 55.41
CA ARG A 1057 -54.58 -40.32 54.58
C ARG A 1057 -55.50 -39.78 53.50
N VAL A 1058 -55.49 -38.48 53.25
CA VAL A 1058 -56.23 -37.83 52.16
C VAL A 1058 -55.23 -37.33 51.12
N GLY A 1059 -55.38 -37.76 49.86
CA GLY A 1059 -54.45 -37.46 48.76
C GLY A 1059 -53.14 -38.27 48.78
N ASN A 1060 -52.30 -38.06 47.77
CA ASN A 1060 -51.00 -38.74 47.62
C ASN A 1060 -49.87 -38.13 48.48
N LEU A 1061 -50.12 -36.97 49.08
CA LEU A 1061 -49.14 -36.19 49.86
C LEU A 1061 -49.60 -35.87 51.29
N GLY A 1062 -50.84 -36.16 51.68
CA GLY A 1062 -51.38 -35.69 52.98
C GLY A 1062 -50.89 -36.42 54.24
N THR A 1063 -51.18 -35.81 55.38
CA THR A 1063 -50.85 -36.25 56.75
C THR A 1063 -51.64 -37.50 57.18
N LEU A 1064 -51.01 -38.42 57.94
CA LEU A 1064 -51.65 -39.62 58.47
C LEU A 1064 -52.36 -39.34 59.80
N HIS A 1065 -53.69 -39.31 59.78
CA HIS A 1065 -54.51 -39.14 60.97
C HIS A 1065 -54.83 -40.48 61.63
N ARG A 1066 -54.75 -40.54 62.96
CA ARG A 1066 -54.89 -41.77 63.75
C ARG A 1066 -56.30 -41.89 64.35
N ILE A 1067 -56.97 -43.02 64.13
CA ILE A 1067 -58.29 -43.32 64.71
C ILE A 1067 -58.27 -44.71 65.35
N ILE A 1068 -58.94 -44.84 66.50
CA ILE A 1068 -59.16 -46.11 67.19
C ILE A 1068 -60.64 -46.47 67.09
N LYS A 1069 -60.94 -47.66 66.54
CA LYS A 1069 -62.29 -48.25 66.57
C LYS A 1069 -62.34 -49.32 67.67
N ASN A 1070 -63.18 -49.10 68.67
CA ASN A 1070 -63.39 -50.00 69.81
C ASN A 1070 -64.60 -50.89 69.66
#